data_AF-A0A7Y6A3H3-F1
#
_entry.id   AF-A0A7Y6A3H3-F1
#
_cell.length_a   1.000
_cell.length_b   1.000
_cell.length_c   1.000
_cell.angle_alpha   90.00
_cell.angle_beta   90.00
_cell.angle_gamma   90.00
#
_symmetry.space_group_name_H-M   'P 1'
#
loop_
_entity.id
_entity.type
_entity.pdbx_description
1 polymer ?
#
loop_
_entity_poly.entity_id
_entity_poly.type
_entity_poly.pdbx_seq_one_letter_code
_entity_poly.pdbx_strand_id
1 'polypeptide(L)'
;MAYTLDQHQVAQLRELVGAGIDGIGDVALDVDRVAVHELNPQIAGVVADLGLTGVSVTAPPRIPLPTPYHLDVRAFESALRSELSASVAGCAYELRQGGRTVFSGSVQDARMAGDSTAGVPAVPWTTQERMHVASCSKLVTAIAMTRVLAEHGVAASTPVAAYLPDYWVRGPNVGRITFAQLMTHTSGLGTAATTDSDFLLMKSRVADGVAVAPAYLYQNVNFGLCRILIATVNGDVSPAMRVGLGLDDVVWDSATLNAYVAYVEQNVMGPAGVSGTELGYRVGHALGYPFPRKIPGFASGDLRSWVGGVGWHLSVDELLRVMGTLRRAGTILSPAAAEVMLGRTFGVDSVISTRAGVIYEKTGWWVDGVRIQHSVALFLPEDMELVILANSGFGVPNANMLGRVSALYQECLKEKPRFPSGPTVVPAFVYGIEPDGDLVWYRHDGAETGGGIATWRGPANVGVGWGTAAHVFPAGGDALYLIDTEGRLWWYEHKGFTIGDGLGTPDGWAGPRQVGHGWGDVARVFSGGDGVIYIVDTEGRLLWYRHHGVASGEGLETPGSWSGPREVGVGWGTALHLFSTGGGVIYAVMPDGTLRWYRHDGFVDGRGLDSPGAWSGPVDVGSGWADVTQVFSRGAGVIYAVMPDGTLRWFCHDGYRTGAVQWRGPVDVGTGWDAFSTVFALLPREPSPVR
;
A
#
# COMPACT_ATOMS: atom_id res chain seq x y z
N MET A 1 45.77 -9.16 6.14
CA MET A 1 46.72 -9.63 5.11
C MET A 1 45.95 -9.69 3.81
N ALA A 2 46.41 -9.02 2.75
CA ALA A 2 45.87 -9.28 1.42
C ALA A 2 46.15 -10.75 1.09
N TYR A 3 45.10 -11.53 0.84
CA TYR A 3 45.23 -12.93 0.45
C TYR A 3 45.49 -12.96 -1.06
N THR A 4 46.64 -12.46 -1.50
CA THR A 4 47.02 -12.53 -2.90
C THR A 4 47.54 -13.93 -3.18
N LEU A 5 46.81 -14.69 -4.01
CA LEU A 5 47.25 -16.01 -4.43
C LEU A 5 48.56 -15.88 -5.22
N ASP A 6 49.54 -16.73 -4.93
CA ASP A 6 50.73 -16.81 -5.76
C ASP A 6 50.43 -17.47 -7.11
N GLN A 7 51.36 -17.40 -8.06
CA GLN A 7 51.13 -17.96 -9.41
C GLN A 7 50.85 -19.46 -9.40
N HIS A 8 51.38 -20.21 -8.43
CA HIS A 8 51.14 -21.64 -8.31
C HIS A 8 49.71 -21.91 -7.81
N GLN A 9 49.27 -21.19 -6.77
CA GLN A 9 47.90 -21.24 -6.27
C GLN A 9 46.88 -20.82 -7.33
N VAL A 10 47.18 -19.82 -8.15
CA VAL A 10 46.31 -19.41 -9.28
C VAL A 10 46.21 -20.50 -10.34
N ALA A 11 47.31 -21.18 -10.67
CA ALA A 11 47.28 -22.32 -11.60
C ALA A 11 46.41 -23.47 -11.05
N GLN A 12 46.58 -23.81 -9.78
CA GLN A 12 45.76 -24.84 -9.11
C GLN A 12 44.28 -24.46 -9.08
N LEU A 13 43.97 -23.20 -8.77
CA LEU A 13 42.60 -22.69 -8.81
C LEU A 13 41.98 -22.79 -10.21
N ARG A 14 42.76 -22.50 -11.27
CA ARG A 14 42.30 -22.62 -12.66
C ARG A 14 41.95 -24.05 -13.03
N GLU A 15 42.77 -25.02 -12.62
CA GLU A 15 42.49 -26.44 -12.83
C GLU A 15 41.23 -26.89 -12.07
N LEU A 16 41.08 -26.46 -10.81
CA LEU A 16 39.91 -26.77 -9.99
C LEU A 16 38.61 -26.21 -10.59
N VAL A 17 38.59 -24.93 -10.96
CA VAL A 17 37.41 -24.31 -11.57
C VAL A 17 37.09 -24.96 -12.92
N GLY A 18 38.11 -25.32 -13.72
CA GLY A 18 37.92 -26.00 -15.00
C GLY A 18 37.39 -27.44 -14.86
N ALA A 19 37.71 -28.13 -13.77
CA ALA A 19 37.22 -29.48 -13.48
C ALA A 19 35.83 -29.51 -12.81
N GLY A 20 35.36 -28.36 -12.29
CA GLY A 20 34.22 -28.29 -11.38
C GLY A 20 34.63 -28.55 -9.94
N ILE A 21 33.98 -27.86 -9.00
CA ILE A 21 34.27 -27.99 -7.56
C ILE A 21 33.09 -28.68 -6.89
N ASP A 22 33.33 -29.86 -6.32
CA ASP A 22 32.33 -30.61 -5.58
C ASP A 22 31.72 -29.76 -4.46
N GLY A 23 30.39 -29.66 -4.47
CA GLY A 23 29.65 -28.84 -3.52
C GLY A 23 29.46 -27.38 -3.93
N ILE A 24 29.84 -26.97 -5.15
CA ILE A 24 29.39 -25.72 -5.76
C ILE A 24 28.45 -26.07 -6.93
N GLY A 25 27.24 -25.52 -6.91
CA GLY A 25 26.25 -25.66 -8.00
C GLY A 25 26.61 -24.81 -9.22
N ASP A 26 25.60 -24.24 -9.88
CA ASP A 26 25.77 -23.41 -11.10
C ASP A 26 26.34 -22.00 -10.83
N VAL A 27 27.13 -21.84 -9.77
CA VAL A 27 27.75 -20.57 -9.38
C VAL A 27 29.00 -20.33 -10.22
N ALA A 28 28.98 -19.27 -11.04
CA ALA A 28 30.15 -18.89 -11.82
C ALA A 28 31.30 -18.42 -10.91
N LEU A 29 32.50 -18.99 -11.10
CA LEU A 29 33.74 -18.56 -10.47
C LEU A 29 34.71 -18.04 -11.54
N ASP A 30 35.04 -16.75 -11.47
CA ASP A 30 36.06 -16.13 -12.30
C ASP A 30 37.41 -16.25 -11.61
N VAL A 31 38.27 -17.12 -12.13
CA VAL A 31 39.61 -17.42 -11.57
C VAL A 31 40.45 -16.16 -11.40
N ASP A 32 40.42 -15.26 -12.38
CA ASP A 32 41.26 -14.06 -12.34
C ASP A 32 40.74 -13.08 -11.28
N ARG A 33 39.43 -13.04 -11.05
CA ARG A 33 38.82 -12.31 -9.94
C ARG A 33 39.11 -12.93 -8.57
N VAL A 34 38.99 -14.25 -8.45
CA VAL A 34 39.26 -14.97 -7.18
C VAL A 34 40.74 -14.83 -6.81
N ALA A 35 41.64 -14.83 -7.79
CA ALA A 35 43.09 -14.67 -7.58
C ALA A 35 43.47 -13.34 -6.92
N VAL A 36 42.72 -12.28 -7.21
CA VAL A 36 42.95 -10.93 -6.67
C VAL A 36 41.93 -10.54 -5.58
N HIS A 37 41.08 -11.48 -5.14
CA HIS A 37 40.03 -11.20 -4.17
C HIS A 37 40.60 -10.92 -2.78
N GLU A 38 40.20 -9.79 -2.19
CA GLU A 38 40.61 -9.42 -0.84
C GLU A 38 39.59 -9.92 0.19
N LEU A 39 39.99 -10.94 0.95
CA LEU A 39 39.19 -11.51 2.04
C LEU A 39 39.00 -10.56 3.24
N ASN A 40 39.91 -9.61 3.43
CA ASN A 40 39.85 -8.60 4.49
C ASN A 40 40.42 -7.29 3.94
N PRO A 41 39.60 -6.53 3.18
CA PRO A 41 40.02 -5.25 2.65
C PRO A 41 40.24 -4.26 3.80
N GLN A 42 41.43 -3.67 3.87
CA GLN A 42 41.78 -2.67 4.88
C GLN A 42 41.15 -1.32 4.49
N ILE A 43 39.88 -1.10 4.83
CA ILE A 43 39.22 0.18 4.64
C ILE A 43 39.50 1.09 5.86
N ALA A 44 40.78 1.39 6.09
CA ALA A 44 41.22 2.09 7.29
C ALA A 44 40.59 3.49 7.41
N GLY A 45 40.03 3.80 8.58
CA GLY A 45 39.38 5.09 8.88
C GLY A 45 37.91 5.17 8.46
N VAL A 46 37.37 4.12 7.83
CA VAL A 46 35.98 4.06 7.40
C VAL A 46 35.15 3.24 8.40
N VAL A 47 33.99 3.78 8.77
CA VAL A 47 33.09 3.16 9.76
C VAL A 47 31.69 3.08 9.17
N ALA A 48 31.04 1.92 9.31
CA ALA A 48 29.61 1.76 9.05
C ALA A 48 28.83 1.97 10.35
N ASP A 49 27.55 2.37 10.25
CA ASP A 49 26.68 2.57 11.42
C ASP A 49 26.82 1.47 12.50
N LEU A 50 26.78 1.87 13.77
CA LEU A 50 26.63 0.99 14.94
C LEU A 50 25.15 0.81 15.34
N GLY A 51 24.23 1.33 14.53
CA GLY A 51 22.79 1.26 14.72
C GLY A 51 22.30 2.22 15.82
N LEU A 52 20.99 2.44 15.86
CA LEU A 52 20.35 3.16 16.97
C LEU A 52 20.43 2.29 18.23
N THR A 53 21.29 2.65 19.18
CA THR A 53 21.35 2.00 20.49
C THR A 53 20.12 2.39 21.30
N GLY A 54 19.15 1.48 21.50
CA GLY A 54 18.16 1.63 22.58
C GLY A 54 16.70 1.32 22.32
N VAL A 55 16.31 0.53 21.31
CA VAL A 55 14.90 0.14 21.17
C VAL A 55 14.74 -1.37 21.17
N SER A 56 14.19 -1.89 22.27
CA SER A 56 13.66 -3.26 22.34
C SER A 56 12.26 -3.24 21.71
N VAL A 57 12.02 -4.06 20.69
CA VAL A 57 10.68 -4.25 20.12
C VAL A 57 10.25 -5.70 20.30
N THR A 58 9.24 -5.91 21.15
CA THR A 58 8.32 -7.03 21.01
C THR A 58 6.94 -6.44 20.74
N ALA A 59 6.40 -6.66 19.54
CA ALA A 59 4.98 -6.50 19.30
C ALA A 59 4.48 -7.71 18.50
N PRO A 60 3.48 -8.45 19.00
CA PRO A 60 2.76 -9.42 18.18
C PRO A 60 1.97 -8.68 17.07
N PRO A 61 1.66 -9.34 15.95
CA PRO A 61 0.88 -8.73 14.87
C PRO A 61 -0.48 -8.27 15.43
N ARG A 62 -0.70 -6.96 15.44
CA ARG A 62 -2.02 -6.39 15.73
C ARG A 62 -2.67 -6.03 14.40
N ILE A 63 -3.94 -6.42 14.26
CA ILE A 63 -4.81 -5.94 13.19
C ILE A 63 -4.79 -4.40 13.25
N PRO A 64 -4.40 -3.68 12.17
CA PRO A 64 -4.44 -2.23 12.16
C PRO A 64 -5.90 -1.76 12.36
N LEU A 65 -6.17 -1.09 13.48
CA LEU A 65 -7.43 -0.36 13.63
C LEU A 65 -7.41 0.85 12.69
N PRO A 66 -8.55 1.27 12.13
CA PRO A 66 -8.65 2.51 11.38
C PRO A 66 -8.05 3.68 12.18
N THR A 67 -6.98 4.28 11.66
CA THR A 67 -6.27 5.36 12.35
C THR A 67 -6.95 6.69 12.07
N PRO A 68 -7.23 7.52 13.09
CA PRO A 68 -7.94 8.78 12.91
C PRO A 68 -7.06 9.91 12.39
N TYR A 69 -5.82 9.62 11.95
CA TYR A 69 -4.87 10.61 11.43
C TYR A 69 -4.29 10.13 10.09
N HIS A 70 -3.97 11.08 9.22
CA HIS A 70 -3.19 10.88 7.99
C HIS A 70 -2.06 11.90 7.89
N LEU A 71 -1.13 11.68 6.97
CA LEU A 71 -0.06 12.63 6.70
C LEU A 71 -0.61 13.86 5.94
N ASP A 72 -0.36 15.07 6.45
CA ASP A 72 -0.47 16.27 5.62
C ASP A 72 0.73 16.34 4.66
N VAL A 73 0.55 15.75 3.48
CA VAL A 73 1.60 15.63 2.46
C VAL A 73 2.23 16.99 2.11
N ARG A 74 1.44 18.06 1.95
CA ARG A 74 1.99 19.37 1.57
C ARG A 74 2.80 20.00 2.69
N ALA A 75 2.30 19.91 3.93
CA ALA A 75 3.03 20.42 5.09
C ALA A 75 4.33 19.63 5.29
N PHE A 76 4.27 18.30 5.15
CA PHE A 76 5.42 17.42 5.28
C PHE A 76 6.46 17.68 4.20
N GLU A 77 6.06 17.80 2.93
CA GLU A 77 6.95 18.13 1.82
C GLU A 77 7.67 19.46 2.06
N SER A 78 6.91 20.49 2.44
CA SER A 78 7.47 21.82 2.73
C SER A 78 8.47 21.78 3.88
N ALA A 79 8.13 21.09 4.98
CA ALA A 79 8.99 20.99 6.14
C ALA A 79 10.25 20.16 5.87
N LEU A 80 10.11 19.00 5.21
CA LEU A 80 11.22 18.15 4.82
C LEU A 80 12.19 18.88 3.88
N ARG A 81 11.66 19.57 2.86
CA ARG A 81 12.47 20.34 1.91
C ARG A 81 13.25 21.45 2.61
N SER A 82 12.60 22.19 3.51
CA SER A 82 13.23 23.25 4.31
C SER A 82 14.36 22.68 5.17
N GLU A 83 14.10 21.58 5.86
CA GLU A 83 15.05 20.93 6.75
C GLU A 83 16.28 20.42 6.01
N LEU A 84 16.08 19.70 4.90
CA LEU A 84 17.17 19.15 4.09
C LEU A 84 18.01 20.28 3.46
N SER A 85 17.36 21.31 2.91
CA SER A 85 18.06 22.43 2.27
C SER A 85 19.00 23.18 3.23
N ALA A 86 18.65 23.20 4.52
CA ALA A 86 19.44 23.86 5.56
C ALA A 86 20.54 22.97 6.16
N SER A 87 20.46 21.64 6.02
CA SER A 87 21.15 20.71 6.90
C SER A 87 21.95 19.61 6.19
N VAL A 88 21.89 19.50 4.87
CA VAL A 88 22.72 18.54 4.13
C VAL A 88 23.63 19.21 3.10
N ALA A 89 24.73 18.54 2.81
CA ALA A 89 25.61 18.88 1.71
C ALA A 89 24.82 18.83 0.41
N GLY A 90 24.11 17.73 0.19
CA GLY A 90 23.13 17.52 -0.86
C GLY A 90 22.38 16.22 -0.65
N CYS A 91 21.28 16.07 -1.37
CA CYS A 91 20.45 14.86 -1.32
C CYS A 91 19.52 14.76 -2.52
N ALA A 92 18.98 13.57 -2.73
CA ALA A 92 17.73 13.34 -3.45
C ALA A 92 16.74 12.58 -2.55
N TYR A 93 15.45 12.85 -2.72
CA TYR A 93 14.39 12.21 -1.95
C TYR A 93 13.09 12.10 -2.74
N GLU A 94 12.30 11.08 -2.40
CA GLU A 94 10.99 10.87 -3.01
C GLU A 94 10.06 10.12 -2.06
N LEU A 95 8.81 10.61 -1.98
CA LEU A 95 7.69 9.93 -1.33
C LEU A 95 6.79 9.33 -2.40
N ARG A 96 6.44 8.04 -2.26
CA ARG A 96 5.42 7.36 -3.06
C ARG A 96 4.23 6.96 -2.21
N GLN A 97 3.05 6.86 -2.84
CA GLN A 97 1.84 6.26 -2.28
C GLN A 97 1.22 5.34 -3.34
N GLY A 98 0.93 4.08 -3.00
CA GLY A 98 0.41 3.13 -4.00
C GLY A 98 1.38 2.90 -5.16
N GLY A 99 2.68 3.07 -4.92
CA GLY A 99 3.73 3.01 -5.96
C GLY A 99 3.80 4.22 -6.89
N ARG A 100 2.95 5.24 -6.72
CA ARG A 100 2.98 6.48 -7.50
C ARG A 100 3.72 7.58 -6.74
N THR A 101 4.53 8.37 -7.43
CA THR A 101 5.20 9.55 -6.84
C THR A 101 4.17 10.54 -6.32
N VAL A 102 4.29 10.90 -5.04
CA VAL A 102 3.52 11.95 -4.39
C VAL A 102 4.27 13.27 -4.49
N PHE A 103 5.54 13.26 -4.08
CA PHE A 103 6.48 14.34 -4.33
C PHE A 103 7.91 13.81 -4.40
N SER A 104 8.77 14.55 -5.07
CA SER A 104 10.21 14.29 -5.15
C SER A 104 10.97 15.61 -5.09
N GLY A 105 12.21 15.57 -4.63
CA GLY A 105 13.08 16.74 -4.65
C GLY A 105 14.54 16.40 -4.50
N SER A 106 15.37 17.42 -4.67
CA SER A 106 16.80 17.34 -4.45
C SER A 106 17.36 18.65 -3.92
N VAL A 107 18.55 18.54 -3.34
CA VAL A 107 19.34 19.63 -2.78
C VAL A 107 20.76 19.48 -3.30
N GLN A 108 21.26 20.49 -4.02
CA GLN A 108 22.64 20.56 -4.52
C GLN A 108 23.04 19.35 -5.39
N ASP A 109 24.33 19.20 -5.68
CA ASP A 109 24.85 18.18 -6.59
C ASP A 109 25.21 16.87 -5.88
N ALA A 110 25.06 15.74 -6.58
CA ALA A 110 25.54 14.43 -6.16
C ALA A 110 27.08 14.39 -6.08
N ARG A 111 27.74 15.18 -6.94
CA ARG A 111 29.18 15.47 -6.90
C ARG A 111 29.51 16.84 -7.47
N MET A 112 30.59 17.49 -7.00
CA MET A 112 31.00 18.80 -7.48
C MET A 112 32.00 18.73 -8.65
N ALA A 113 32.08 19.81 -9.42
CA ALA A 113 33.19 20.00 -10.35
C ALA A 113 34.49 20.20 -9.55
N GLY A 114 35.49 19.34 -9.76
CA GLY A 114 36.81 19.44 -9.11
C GLY A 114 37.11 18.43 -8.01
N ASP A 115 36.19 17.49 -7.71
CA ASP A 115 36.45 16.35 -6.83
C ASP A 115 37.38 15.32 -7.50
N SER A 116 38.67 15.64 -7.48
CA SER A 116 39.85 14.83 -7.84
C SER A 116 39.64 13.65 -8.81
N THR A 117 39.41 13.97 -10.07
CA THR A 117 40.27 13.63 -11.22
C THR A 117 39.93 14.65 -12.30
N ALA A 118 40.96 15.26 -12.91
CA ALA A 118 40.76 16.35 -13.86
C ALA A 118 39.82 15.92 -15.00
N GLY A 119 38.67 16.59 -15.15
CA GLY A 119 37.77 16.44 -16.30
C GLY A 119 36.39 15.84 -16.04
N VAL A 120 36.05 15.46 -14.81
CA VAL A 120 34.72 14.91 -14.49
C VAL A 120 33.74 16.04 -14.13
N PRO A 121 32.62 16.25 -14.86
CA PRO A 121 31.68 17.34 -14.60
C PRO A 121 30.85 17.07 -13.33
N ALA A 122 30.35 18.15 -12.72
CA ALA A 122 29.33 18.07 -11.67
C ALA A 122 28.13 17.23 -12.17
N VAL A 123 27.55 16.44 -11.26
CA VAL A 123 26.32 15.67 -11.57
C VAL A 123 25.21 16.22 -10.68
N PRO A 124 24.17 16.85 -11.28
CA PRO A 124 22.98 17.23 -10.56
C PRO A 124 22.39 16.02 -9.85
N TRP A 125 21.90 16.19 -8.62
CA TRP A 125 21.27 15.07 -7.93
C TRP A 125 19.80 14.96 -8.32
N THR A 126 19.43 13.87 -8.98
CA THR A 126 18.06 13.44 -9.26
C THR A 126 17.76 12.15 -8.48
N THR A 127 16.55 11.61 -8.62
CA THR A 127 16.19 10.33 -7.96
C THR A 127 16.84 9.11 -8.61
N GLN A 128 17.60 9.30 -9.71
CA GLN A 128 18.21 8.24 -10.52
C GLN A 128 19.70 8.01 -10.23
N GLU A 129 20.41 8.98 -9.65
CA GLU A 129 21.83 8.81 -9.31
C GLU A 129 21.99 7.83 -8.15
N ARG A 130 22.85 6.83 -8.36
CA ARG A 130 23.19 5.85 -7.34
C ARG A 130 24.15 6.42 -6.31
N MET A 131 23.97 5.98 -5.07
CA MET A 131 24.88 6.19 -3.96
C MET A 131 25.08 4.86 -3.26
N HIS A 132 26.21 4.67 -2.56
CA HIS A 132 26.31 3.57 -1.60
C HIS A 132 25.22 3.76 -0.54
N VAL A 133 24.28 2.82 -0.43
CA VAL A 133 23.15 2.95 0.51
C VAL A 133 23.47 2.43 1.91
N ALA A 134 24.75 2.12 2.18
CA ALA A 134 25.23 1.67 3.47
C ALA A 134 24.35 0.53 4.03
N SER A 135 23.87 0.69 5.27
CA SER A 135 23.12 -0.36 5.96
C SER A 135 21.72 -0.61 5.41
N CYS A 136 21.17 0.20 4.50
CA CYS A 136 19.95 -0.20 3.77
C CYS A 136 20.15 -1.49 2.96
N SER A 137 21.40 -1.91 2.72
CA SER A 137 21.74 -3.24 2.19
C SER A 137 21.22 -4.40 3.06
N LYS A 138 21.05 -4.19 4.37
CA LYS A 138 20.48 -5.18 5.29
C LYS A 138 19.02 -5.45 5.03
N LEU A 139 18.26 -4.42 4.62
CA LEU A 139 16.87 -4.60 4.22
C LEU A 139 16.80 -5.54 3.01
N VAL A 140 17.59 -5.27 1.96
CA VAL A 140 17.70 -6.15 0.78
C VAL A 140 18.08 -7.58 1.16
N THR A 141 19.06 -7.74 2.04
CA THR A 141 19.53 -9.05 2.50
C THR A 141 18.47 -9.80 3.32
N ALA A 142 17.73 -9.09 4.19
CA ALA A 142 16.65 -9.70 4.96
C ALA A 142 15.48 -10.11 4.08
N ILE A 143 15.19 -9.36 3.01
CA ILE A 143 14.18 -9.73 2.00
C ILE A 143 14.60 -11.05 1.34
N ALA A 144 15.84 -11.12 0.84
CA ALA A 144 16.37 -12.32 0.20
C ALA A 144 16.40 -13.53 1.14
N MET A 145 16.87 -13.35 2.38
CA MET A 145 16.89 -14.40 3.40
C MET A 145 15.47 -14.88 3.74
N THR A 146 14.51 -13.98 3.93
CA THR A 146 13.13 -14.36 4.25
C THR A 146 12.52 -15.15 3.10
N ARG A 147 12.80 -14.75 1.85
CA ARG A 147 12.32 -15.46 0.66
C ARG A 147 12.93 -16.85 0.54
N VAL A 148 14.26 -16.99 0.60
CA VAL A 148 14.91 -18.30 0.44
C VAL A 148 14.49 -19.28 1.53
N LEU A 149 14.31 -18.79 2.77
CA LEU A 149 13.77 -19.60 3.86
C LEU A 149 12.35 -20.09 3.55
N ALA A 150 11.49 -19.23 2.99
CA ALA A 150 10.13 -19.60 2.62
C ALA A 150 10.09 -20.60 1.44
N GLU A 151 10.93 -20.41 0.42
CA GLU A 151 11.06 -21.31 -0.74
C GLU A 151 11.45 -22.73 -0.33
N HIS A 152 12.33 -22.84 0.66
CA HIS A 152 12.85 -24.14 1.15
C HIS A 152 12.11 -24.65 2.39
N GLY A 153 11.03 -24.01 2.82
CA GLY A 153 10.23 -24.44 3.98
C GLY A 153 10.98 -24.38 5.32
N VAL A 154 12.01 -23.54 5.43
CA VAL A 154 12.85 -23.39 6.63
C VAL A 154 12.30 -22.25 7.49
N ALA A 155 11.96 -22.53 8.74
CA ALA A 155 11.50 -21.49 9.66
C ALA A 155 12.66 -20.56 10.06
N ALA A 156 12.42 -19.25 10.18
CA ALA A 156 13.44 -18.31 10.66
C ALA A 156 13.91 -18.57 12.11
N SER A 157 13.15 -19.33 12.89
CA SER A 157 13.56 -19.81 14.24
C SER A 157 14.51 -21.01 14.20
N THR A 158 14.84 -21.53 13.03
CA THR A 158 15.78 -22.66 12.87
C THR A 158 17.20 -22.21 13.22
N PRO A 159 17.97 -23.02 13.97
CA PRO A 159 19.38 -22.74 14.19
C PRO A 159 20.21 -22.76 12.91
N VAL A 160 21.14 -21.82 12.75
CA VAL A 160 21.94 -21.66 11.53
C VAL A 160 23.10 -22.65 11.41
N ALA A 161 23.41 -23.39 12.48
CA ALA A 161 24.64 -24.18 12.56
C ALA A 161 24.77 -25.27 11.50
N ALA A 162 23.66 -25.85 11.01
CA ALA A 162 23.68 -26.84 9.93
C ALA A 162 23.97 -26.24 8.54
N TYR A 163 23.90 -24.91 8.41
CA TYR A 163 24.06 -24.16 7.17
C TYR A 163 25.37 -23.38 7.10
N LEU A 164 26.16 -23.40 8.19
CA LEU A 164 27.50 -22.82 8.23
C LEU A 164 28.51 -23.80 7.59
N PRO A 165 29.63 -23.31 7.03
CA PRO A 165 30.67 -24.18 6.49
C PRO A 165 31.16 -25.19 7.55
N ASP A 166 31.17 -26.47 7.20
CA ASP A 166 31.46 -27.55 8.16
C ASP A 166 32.89 -27.50 8.70
N TYR A 167 33.81 -26.89 7.96
CA TYR A 167 35.20 -26.72 8.36
C TYR A 167 35.43 -25.54 9.31
N TRP A 168 34.43 -24.69 9.57
CA TRP A 168 34.55 -23.63 10.55
C TRP A 168 34.45 -24.18 11.97
N VAL A 169 35.38 -23.75 12.82
CA VAL A 169 35.32 -24.03 14.26
C VAL A 169 34.10 -23.34 14.85
N ARG A 170 33.27 -24.08 15.58
CA ARG A 170 32.07 -23.56 16.24
C ARG A 170 32.35 -23.36 17.73
N GLY A 171 32.32 -22.11 18.16
CA GLY A 171 32.46 -21.74 19.56
C GLY A 171 31.24 -22.09 20.42
N PRO A 172 31.29 -21.81 21.74
CA PRO A 172 30.18 -22.02 22.65
C PRO A 172 28.86 -21.40 22.14
N ASN A 173 27.76 -22.13 22.30
CA ASN A 173 26.38 -21.69 21.98
C ASN A 173 26.08 -21.30 20.52
N VAL A 174 27.02 -21.39 19.57
CA VAL A 174 26.75 -21.13 18.14
C VAL A 174 25.61 -21.99 17.61
N GLY A 175 25.52 -23.25 18.07
CA GLY A 175 24.45 -24.19 17.74
C GLY A 175 23.03 -23.73 18.09
N ARG A 176 22.89 -22.62 18.82
CA ARG A 176 21.60 -22.06 19.26
C ARG A 176 21.20 -20.78 18.52
N ILE A 177 22.10 -20.20 17.73
CA ILE A 177 21.84 -18.97 16.98
C ILE A 177 20.90 -19.29 15.83
N THR A 178 19.83 -18.51 15.69
CA THR A 178 18.80 -18.69 14.66
C THR A 178 18.89 -17.64 13.55
N PHE A 179 18.30 -17.90 12.38
CA PHE A 179 18.22 -16.92 11.28
C PHE A 179 17.56 -15.62 11.75
N ALA A 180 16.49 -15.72 12.54
CA ALA A 180 15.79 -14.58 13.12
C ALA A 180 16.71 -13.74 14.01
N GLN A 181 17.58 -14.38 14.82
CA GLN A 181 18.52 -13.66 15.67
C GLN A 181 19.61 -12.92 14.88
N LEU A 182 20.02 -13.44 13.72
CA LEU A 182 20.90 -12.70 12.81
C LEU A 182 20.19 -11.46 12.27
N MET A 183 18.98 -11.63 11.70
CA MET A 183 18.21 -10.55 11.07
C MET A 183 17.69 -9.47 12.05
N THR A 184 17.72 -9.74 13.36
CA THR A 184 17.26 -8.83 14.43
C THR A 184 18.39 -8.35 15.35
N HIS A 185 19.65 -8.65 15.01
CA HIS A 185 20.80 -8.25 15.82
C HIS A 185 20.79 -8.79 17.28
N THR A 186 20.21 -9.98 17.49
CA THR A 186 20.13 -10.66 18.79
C THR A 186 20.90 -11.99 18.81
N SER A 187 21.85 -12.16 17.87
CA SER A 187 22.70 -13.36 17.76
C SER A 187 23.76 -13.45 18.87
N GLY A 188 24.20 -12.30 19.41
CA GLY A 188 25.35 -12.21 20.30
C GLY A 188 26.71 -12.26 19.60
N LEU A 189 26.75 -12.36 18.27
CA LEU A 189 28.00 -12.40 17.50
C LEU A 189 28.57 -10.99 17.36
N GLY A 190 29.77 -10.78 17.88
CA GLY A 190 30.53 -9.54 17.69
C GLY A 190 30.71 -8.72 18.98
N THR A 191 31.25 -7.51 18.83
CA THR A 191 31.58 -6.60 19.92
C THR A 191 31.23 -5.18 19.54
N ALA A 192 30.87 -4.34 20.52
CA ALA A 192 30.42 -2.96 20.28
C ALA A 192 31.41 -2.07 19.49
N ALA A 193 32.69 -2.43 19.45
CA ALA A 193 33.73 -1.68 18.75
C ALA A 193 33.98 -2.11 17.28
N THR A 194 33.29 -3.14 16.76
CA THR A 194 33.58 -3.69 15.44
C THR A 194 32.41 -3.50 14.48
N THR A 195 32.69 -2.89 13.33
CA THR A 195 31.71 -2.62 12.27
C THR A 195 31.97 -3.44 11.00
N ASP A 196 33.02 -4.24 10.97
CA ASP A 196 33.38 -4.99 9.76
C ASP A 196 32.49 -6.22 9.60
N SER A 197 32.52 -6.83 8.41
CA SER A 197 31.72 -8.03 8.10
C SER A 197 32.38 -8.95 7.08
N ASP A 198 33.70 -8.86 6.96
CA ASP A 198 34.47 -9.68 6.05
C ASP A 198 34.50 -11.17 6.47
N PHE A 199 34.87 -12.04 5.53
CA PHE A 199 34.81 -13.49 5.72
C PHE A 199 35.64 -13.99 6.90
N LEU A 200 36.85 -13.44 7.08
CA LEU A 200 37.74 -13.86 8.16
C LEU A 200 37.18 -13.42 9.52
N LEU A 201 36.59 -12.22 9.59
CA LEU A 201 35.90 -11.79 10.80
C LEU A 201 34.67 -12.64 11.09
N MET A 202 33.84 -12.96 10.10
CA MET A 202 32.69 -13.85 10.31
C MET A 202 33.11 -15.21 10.86
N LYS A 203 34.14 -15.81 10.25
CA LYS A 203 34.72 -17.08 10.69
C LYS A 203 35.25 -17.02 12.12
N SER A 204 35.95 -15.94 12.49
CA SER A 204 36.46 -15.76 13.86
C SER A 204 35.34 -15.57 14.88
N ARG A 205 34.29 -14.79 14.59
CA ARG A 205 33.15 -14.63 15.51
C ARG A 205 32.38 -15.93 15.73
N VAL A 206 32.26 -16.77 14.70
CA VAL A 206 31.69 -18.11 14.86
C VAL A 206 32.59 -18.99 15.74
N ALA A 207 33.92 -18.88 15.62
CA ALA A 207 34.84 -19.63 16.47
C ALA A 207 34.83 -19.16 17.94
N ASP A 208 34.68 -17.85 18.18
CA ASP A 208 34.59 -17.26 19.53
C ASP A 208 33.32 -17.73 20.27
N GLY A 209 32.22 -17.89 19.54
CA GLY A 209 30.91 -18.24 20.10
C GLY A 209 30.21 -17.09 20.81
N VAL A 210 29.15 -17.40 21.54
CA VAL A 210 28.24 -16.40 22.13
C VAL A 210 27.81 -16.78 23.55
N ALA A 211 27.33 -15.78 24.29
CA ALA A 211 26.68 -15.99 25.60
C ALA A 211 25.35 -16.75 25.45
N VAL A 212 24.85 -17.31 26.56
CA VAL A 212 23.64 -18.17 26.59
C VAL A 212 22.34 -17.42 26.20
N ALA A 213 22.26 -16.13 26.51
CA ALA A 213 21.12 -15.26 26.22
C ALA A 213 21.64 -13.86 25.84
N PRO A 214 22.13 -13.68 24.61
CA PRO A 214 22.71 -12.40 24.19
C PRO A 214 21.62 -11.33 24.06
N ALA A 215 21.92 -10.14 24.55
CA ALA A 215 21.09 -8.96 24.33
C ALA A 215 21.22 -8.47 22.89
N TYR A 216 20.34 -7.55 22.49
CA TYR A 216 20.46 -6.82 21.23
C TYR A 216 21.83 -6.13 21.14
N LEU A 217 22.52 -6.36 20.03
CA LEU A 217 23.75 -5.68 19.66
C LEU A 217 23.81 -5.59 18.13
N TYR A 218 23.71 -4.36 17.62
CA TYR A 218 23.85 -4.11 16.18
C TYR A 218 25.23 -4.52 15.69
N GLN A 219 25.25 -5.40 14.68
CA GLN A 219 26.46 -6.08 14.22
C GLN A 219 26.34 -6.43 12.73
N ASN A 220 27.27 -5.91 11.92
CA ASN A 220 27.30 -6.12 10.48
C ASN A 220 27.61 -7.58 10.12
N VAL A 221 28.39 -8.28 10.94
CA VAL A 221 28.68 -9.71 10.79
C VAL A 221 27.44 -10.59 10.70
N ASN A 222 26.32 -10.19 11.34
CA ASN A 222 25.08 -10.97 11.24
C ASN A 222 24.55 -11.04 9.82
N PHE A 223 24.60 -9.91 9.11
CA PHE A 223 24.12 -9.81 7.75
C PHE A 223 25.16 -10.25 6.71
N GLY A 224 26.46 -10.13 7.04
CA GLY A 224 27.50 -10.83 6.29
C GLY A 224 27.30 -12.36 6.33
N LEU A 225 26.90 -12.92 7.49
CA LEU A 225 26.57 -14.34 7.59
C LEU A 225 25.31 -14.68 6.80
N CYS A 226 24.29 -13.81 6.79
CA CYS A 226 23.11 -14.01 5.95
C CYS A 226 23.48 -14.19 4.47
N ARG A 227 24.48 -13.47 3.94
CA ARG A 227 25.00 -13.68 2.57
C ARG A 227 25.49 -15.11 2.35
N ILE A 228 26.29 -15.66 3.26
CA ILE A 228 26.76 -17.06 3.19
C ILE A 228 25.58 -18.03 3.29
N LEU A 229 24.67 -17.76 4.22
CA LEU A 229 23.55 -18.63 4.53
C LEU A 229 22.50 -18.66 3.43
N ILE A 230 22.31 -17.58 2.65
CA ILE A 230 21.44 -17.60 1.47
C ILE A 230 21.95 -18.63 0.47
N ALA A 231 23.26 -18.64 0.18
CA ALA A 231 23.86 -19.58 -0.76
C ALA A 231 23.73 -21.05 -0.30
N THR A 232 23.87 -21.31 1.00
CA THR A 232 23.79 -22.68 1.55
C THR A 232 22.36 -23.16 1.72
N VAL A 233 21.42 -22.31 2.12
CA VAL A 233 19.99 -22.65 2.16
C VAL A 233 19.45 -22.89 0.76
N ASN A 234 19.86 -22.08 -0.22
CA ASN A 234 19.43 -22.25 -1.61
C ASN A 234 20.01 -23.52 -2.28
N GLY A 235 21.10 -24.06 -1.72
CA GLY A 235 21.82 -25.21 -2.26
C GLY A 235 22.87 -24.86 -3.31
N ASP A 236 23.18 -23.58 -3.51
CA ASP A 236 24.22 -23.11 -4.43
C ASP A 236 25.62 -23.52 -3.97
N VAL A 237 25.83 -23.58 -2.65
CA VAL A 237 27.07 -24.02 -2.02
C VAL A 237 26.74 -25.00 -0.89
N SER A 238 27.31 -26.20 -0.93
CA SER A 238 27.15 -27.20 0.12
C SER A 238 27.93 -26.81 1.38
N PRO A 239 27.34 -26.90 2.59
CA PRO A 239 28.07 -26.75 3.86
C PRO A 239 29.33 -27.63 3.97
N ALA A 240 29.32 -28.79 3.31
CA ALA A 240 30.42 -29.74 3.30
C ALA A 240 31.52 -29.41 2.26
N MET A 241 31.38 -28.34 1.47
CA MET A 241 32.34 -27.98 0.42
C MET A 241 33.74 -27.79 0.99
N ARG A 242 34.71 -28.52 0.41
CA ARG A 242 36.14 -28.45 0.71
C ARG A 242 36.91 -28.47 -0.59
N VAL A 243 37.79 -27.50 -0.74
CA VAL A 243 38.75 -27.39 -1.85
C VAL A 243 40.11 -27.95 -1.42
N GLY A 244 40.50 -27.70 -0.17
CA GLY A 244 41.85 -27.97 0.31
C GLY A 244 42.87 -26.98 -0.24
N LEU A 245 44.16 -27.37 -0.26
CA LEU A 245 45.27 -26.58 -0.85
C LEU A 245 45.48 -25.17 -0.26
N GLY A 246 44.85 -24.86 0.87
CA GLY A 246 44.81 -23.49 1.41
C GLY A 246 43.93 -22.53 0.59
N LEU A 247 43.02 -23.06 -0.23
CA LEU A 247 42.10 -22.26 -1.06
C LEU A 247 40.67 -22.22 -0.51
N ASP A 248 40.37 -22.98 0.56
CA ASP A 248 39.03 -23.09 1.14
C ASP A 248 38.38 -21.71 1.37
N ASP A 249 39.05 -20.80 2.10
CA ASP A 249 38.45 -19.50 2.49
C ASP A 249 38.19 -18.58 1.29
N VAL A 250 39.12 -18.48 0.33
CA VAL A 250 38.97 -17.59 -0.84
C VAL A 250 37.90 -18.09 -1.81
N VAL A 251 37.80 -19.42 -1.98
CA VAL A 251 36.77 -20.03 -2.83
C VAL A 251 35.40 -19.94 -2.16
N TRP A 252 35.29 -20.23 -0.85
CA TRP A 252 34.05 -20.08 -0.09
C TRP A 252 33.52 -18.64 -0.16
N ASP A 253 34.38 -17.66 0.11
CA ASP A 253 33.95 -16.27 0.10
C ASP A 253 33.48 -15.83 -1.30
N SER A 254 34.23 -16.20 -2.34
CA SER A 254 33.89 -15.85 -3.72
C SER A 254 32.61 -16.54 -4.22
N ALA A 255 32.47 -17.84 -3.95
CA ALA A 255 31.31 -18.62 -4.37
C ALA A 255 30.03 -18.11 -3.69
N THR A 256 30.07 -17.93 -2.37
CA THR A 256 28.89 -17.45 -1.63
C THR A 256 28.56 -15.99 -1.92
N LEU A 257 29.55 -15.16 -2.25
CA LEU A 257 29.34 -13.79 -2.75
C LEU A 257 28.58 -13.82 -4.08
N ASN A 258 29.07 -14.58 -5.05
CA ASN A 258 28.45 -14.66 -6.38
C ASN A 258 27.04 -15.25 -6.31
N ALA A 259 26.85 -16.32 -5.53
CA ALA A 259 25.54 -16.93 -5.30
C ALA A 259 24.56 -15.93 -4.67
N TYR A 260 24.98 -15.20 -3.63
CA TYR A 260 24.16 -14.17 -3.00
C TYR A 260 23.77 -13.05 -3.98
N VAL A 261 24.72 -12.54 -4.77
CA VAL A 261 24.44 -11.48 -5.75
C VAL A 261 23.44 -11.98 -6.79
N ALA A 262 23.66 -13.17 -7.35
CA ALA A 262 22.75 -13.77 -8.32
C ALA A 262 21.35 -13.97 -7.74
N TYR A 263 21.25 -14.48 -6.51
CA TYR A 263 19.97 -14.68 -5.84
C TYR A 263 19.24 -13.36 -5.60
N VAL A 264 19.93 -12.32 -5.10
CA VAL A 264 19.33 -10.99 -4.88
C VAL A 264 18.90 -10.36 -6.20
N GLU A 265 19.72 -10.44 -7.25
CA GLU A 265 19.36 -9.89 -8.56
C GLU A 265 18.14 -10.60 -9.15
N GLN A 266 18.09 -11.92 -9.08
CA GLN A 266 16.99 -12.71 -9.64
C GLN A 266 15.69 -12.56 -8.84
N ASN A 267 15.76 -12.52 -7.52
CA ASN A 267 14.60 -12.72 -6.65
C ASN A 267 14.15 -11.46 -5.89
N VAL A 268 14.95 -10.39 -5.91
CA VAL A 268 14.63 -9.12 -5.24
C VAL A 268 14.67 -7.95 -6.22
N MET A 269 15.79 -7.76 -6.92
CA MET A 269 15.98 -6.61 -7.81
C MET A 269 15.18 -6.77 -9.11
N GLY A 270 15.28 -7.93 -9.76
CA GLY A 270 14.60 -8.23 -11.02
C GLY A 270 13.07 -8.07 -10.94
N PRO A 271 12.38 -8.64 -9.93
CA PRO A 271 10.96 -8.43 -9.73
C PRO A 271 10.56 -6.97 -9.46
N ALA A 272 11.49 -6.15 -8.96
CA ALA A 272 11.31 -4.72 -8.78
C ALA A 272 11.69 -3.89 -10.02
N GLY A 273 12.08 -4.53 -11.12
CA GLY A 273 12.55 -3.84 -12.33
C GLY A 273 13.85 -3.07 -12.11
N VAL A 274 14.68 -3.53 -11.16
CA VAL A 274 16.01 -2.99 -10.87
C VAL A 274 17.04 -3.95 -11.47
N SER A 275 17.99 -3.43 -12.24
CA SER A 275 18.99 -4.23 -12.95
C SER A 275 20.36 -3.56 -12.97
N GLY A 276 21.39 -4.34 -13.30
CA GLY A 276 22.77 -3.87 -13.35
C GLY A 276 23.23 -3.33 -12.00
N THR A 277 22.86 -3.99 -10.90
CA THR A 277 23.20 -3.53 -9.55
C THR A 277 24.70 -3.66 -9.30
N GLU A 278 25.21 -2.83 -8.39
CA GLU A 278 26.66 -2.70 -8.21
C GLU A 278 27.05 -2.74 -6.74
N LEU A 279 28.24 -3.30 -6.49
CA LEU A 279 28.87 -3.38 -5.16
C LEU A 279 30.09 -2.46 -5.03
N GLY A 280 30.48 -1.81 -6.12
CA GLY A 280 31.64 -0.95 -6.19
C GLY A 280 31.28 0.40 -6.78
N TYR A 281 31.99 1.43 -6.32
CA TYR A 281 31.84 2.78 -6.86
C TYR A 281 32.16 2.83 -8.37
N ARG A 282 31.33 3.54 -9.13
CA ARG A 282 31.60 3.93 -10.53
C ARG A 282 31.56 5.44 -10.69
N VAL A 283 32.30 5.93 -11.68
CA VAL A 283 32.26 7.34 -12.08
C VAL A 283 30.82 7.69 -12.49
N GLY A 284 30.18 8.56 -11.70
CA GLY A 284 28.78 8.95 -11.88
C GLY A 284 27.95 8.76 -10.60
N HIS A 285 28.40 7.90 -9.69
CA HIS A 285 27.77 7.76 -8.37
C HIS A 285 28.02 9.00 -7.50
N ALA A 286 27.10 9.24 -6.57
CA ALA A 286 27.26 10.29 -5.57
C ALA A 286 28.49 10.00 -4.69
N LEU A 287 29.29 11.04 -4.43
CA LEU A 287 30.41 11.02 -3.48
C LEU A 287 29.91 11.43 -2.09
N GLY A 288 30.61 11.09 -1.01
CA GLY A 288 30.28 11.60 0.34
C GLY A 288 31.10 12.82 0.75
N TYR A 289 30.54 13.69 1.59
CA TYR A 289 31.12 14.96 2.04
C TYR A 289 30.89 15.18 3.55
N PRO A 290 31.66 16.05 4.22
CA PRO A 290 31.22 16.60 5.49
C PRO A 290 30.09 17.61 5.27
N PHE A 291 29.28 17.88 6.31
CA PHE A 291 28.47 19.08 6.37
C PHE A 291 29.08 20.12 7.34
N PRO A 292 29.21 21.39 6.92
CA PRO A 292 29.08 21.89 5.55
C PRO A 292 30.21 21.36 4.64
N ARG A 293 29.99 21.33 3.32
CA ARG A 293 30.97 20.83 2.32
C ARG A 293 32.24 21.71 2.30
N LYS A 294 33.30 21.28 2.98
CA LYS A 294 34.57 22.03 3.10
C LYS A 294 35.78 21.37 2.43
N ILE A 295 35.67 20.09 2.06
CA ILE A 295 36.77 19.30 1.46
C ILE A 295 36.21 18.45 0.31
N PRO A 296 37.08 17.95 -0.60
CA PRO A 296 36.64 17.10 -1.70
C PRO A 296 35.93 15.82 -1.26
N GLY A 297 34.99 15.38 -2.10
CA GLY A 297 34.17 14.20 -1.86
C GLY A 297 34.98 12.90 -1.83
N PHE A 298 34.45 11.86 -1.17
CA PHE A 298 35.04 10.51 -1.20
C PHE A 298 34.17 9.52 -1.96
N ALA A 299 34.84 8.60 -2.65
CA ALA A 299 34.22 7.44 -3.25
C ALA A 299 34.18 6.31 -2.21
N SER A 300 33.05 5.61 -2.12
CA SER A 300 32.86 4.48 -1.17
C SER A 300 33.79 3.30 -1.44
N GLY A 301 34.41 3.24 -2.63
CA GLY A 301 35.25 2.12 -3.06
C GLY A 301 34.47 0.87 -3.41
N ASP A 302 35.17 -0.25 -3.39
CA ASP A 302 34.65 -1.58 -3.70
C ASP A 302 34.34 -2.33 -2.41
N LEU A 303 33.06 -2.65 -2.20
CA LEU A 303 32.56 -3.15 -0.92
C LEU A 303 32.05 -4.59 -1.00
N ARG A 304 32.44 -5.32 -2.04
CA ARG A 304 31.95 -6.67 -2.29
C ARG A 304 32.23 -7.65 -1.14
N SER A 305 33.39 -7.56 -0.50
CA SER A 305 33.76 -8.45 0.61
C SER A 305 32.98 -8.16 1.89
N TRP A 306 32.21 -7.07 1.92
CA TRP A 306 31.34 -6.65 3.04
C TRP A 306 29.86 -6.73 2.66
N VAL A 307 29.54 -7.35 1.52
CA VAL A 307 28.17 -7.40 1.02
C VAL A 307 27.26 -8.20 1.96
N GLY A 308 26.02 -7.75 2.09
CA GLY A 308 25.02 -8.30 3.00
C GLY A 308 24.73 -7.31 4.12
N GLY A 309 25.76 -6.96 4.89
CA GLY A 309 25.69 -5.90 5.90
C GLY A 309 25.68 -4.49 5.29
N VAL A 310 26.46 -4.29 4.23
CA VAL A 310 26.55 -3.07 3.43
C VAL A 310 26.74 -3.46 1.95
N GLY A 311 27.07 -2.50 1.09
CA GLY A 311 27.74 -2.78 -0.19
C GLY A 311 26.96 -2.37 -1.42
N TRP A 312 25.63 -2.40 -1.39
CA TRP A 312 24.83 -2.03 -2.55
C TRP A 312 24.92 -0.53 -2.89
N HIS A 313 25.05 -0.23 -4.17
CA HIS A 313 24.83 1.09 -4.74
C HIS A 313 23.46 1.12 -5.43
N LEU A 314 22.55 1.94 -4.92
CA LEU A 314 21.19 2.07 -5.43
C LEU A 314 20.80 3.54 -5.50
N SER A 315 19.88 3.88 -6.40
CA SER A 315 19.24 5.19 -6.45
C SER A 315 18.02 5.26 -5.52
N VAL A 316 17.46 6.47 -5.36
CA VAL A 316 16.21 6.69 -4.62
C VAL A 316 15.08 5.88 -5.26
N ASP A 317 14.96 5.94 -6.59
CA ASP A 317 13.92 5.23 -7.34
C ASP A 317 14.09 3.71 -7.25
N GLU A 318 15.30 3.18 -7.38
CA GLU A 318 15.56 1.74 -7.29
C GLU A 318 15.19 1.19 -5.91
N LEU A 319 15.57 1.89 -4.84
CA LEU A 319 15.23 1.46 -3.49
C LEU A 319 13.70 1.54 -3.25
N LEU A 320 13.04 2.59 -3.72
CA LEU A 320 11.57 2.70 -3.67
C LEU A 320 10.85 1.62 -4.46
N ARG A 321 11.38 1.20 -5.62
CA ARG A 321 10.82 0.08 -6.39
C ARG A 321 10.93 -1.22 -5.61
N VAL A 322 12.10 -1.52 -5.03
CA VAL A 322 12.28 -2.72 -4.19
C VAL A 322 11.31 -2.71 -3.01
N MET A 323 11.20 -1.59 -2.30
CA MET A 323 10.27 -1.43 -1.18
C MET A 323 8.80 -1.59 -1.60
N GLY A 324 8.39 -0.93 -2.67
CA GLY A 324 7.01 -1.00 -3.16
C GLY A 324 6.63 -2.39 -3.68
N THR A 325 7.53 -3.05 -4.39
CA THR A 325 7.33 -4.43 -4.88
C THR A 325 7.25 -5.41 -3.72
N LEU A 326 8.12 -5.28 -2.71
CA LEU A 326 8.04 -6.08 -1.48
C LEU A 326 6.67 -5.95 -0.82
N ARG A 327 6.18 -4.71 -0.67
CA ARG A 327 4.95 -4.41 0.07
C ARG A 327 3.69 -4.92 -0.64
N ARG A 328 3.64 -4.83 -1.97
CA ARG A 328 2.38 -4.94 -2.73
C ARG A 328 2.35 -6.01 -3.81
N ALA A 329 3.45 -6.25 -4.50
CA ALA A 329 3.38 -6.95 -5.79
C ALA A 329 3.13 -8.46 -5.66
N GLY A 330 3.48 -9.07 -4.52
CA GLY A 330 3.40 -10.52 -4.36
C GLY A 330 4.51 -11.30 -5.07
N THR A 331 5.38 -10.63 -5.82
CA THR A 331 6.42 -11.26 -6.67
C THR A 331 7.72 -11.54 -5.93
N ILE A 332 8.04 -10.77 -4.87
CA ILE A 332 9.20 -11.00 -3.98
C ILE A 332 8.78 -11.84 -2.77
N LEU A 333 7.75 -11.39 -2.06
CA LEU A 333 7.04 -12.09 -0.99
C LEU A 333 5.55 -11.77 -1.15
N SER A 334 4.65 -12.60 -0.61
CA SER A 334 3.25 -12.19 -0.48
C SER A 334 3.14 -10.95 0.42
N PRO A 335 2.16 -10.06 0.22
CA PRO A 335 1.99 -8.88 1.07
C PRO A 335 1.89 -9.21 2.58
N ALA A 336 1.21 -10.31 2.92
CA ALA A 336 1.13 -10.79 4.29
C ALA A 336 2.49 -11.24 4.85
N ALA A 337 3.30 -11.93 4.05
CA ALA A 337 4.65 -12.34 4.46
C ALA A 337 5.59 -11.13 4.61
N ALA A 338 5.48 -10.13 3.74
CA ALA A 338 6.21 -8.87 3.85
C ALA A 338 5.86 -8.13 5.14
N GLU A 339 4.58 -8.05 5.50
CA GLU A 339 4.14 -7.43 6.76
C GLU A 339 4.68 -8.17 7.99
N VAL A 340 4.65 -9.51 7.98
CA VAL A 340 5.25 -10.32 9.05
C VAL A 340 6.75 -10.11 9.15
N MET A 341 7.46 -10.02 8.02
CA MET A 341 8.90 -9.75 7.98
C MET A 341 9.24 -8.41 8.64
N LEU A 342 8.55 -7.34 8.22
CA LEU A 342 8.75 -5.99 8.76
C LEU A 342 8.36 -5.91 10.25
N GLY A 343 7.23 -6.50 10.63
CA GLY A 343 6.76 -6.57 12.02
C GLY A 343 7.71 -7.33 12.96
N ARG A 344 8.48 -8.28 12.42
CA ARG A 344 9.54 -9.00 13.15
C ARG A 344 10.89 -8.27 13.13
N THR A 345 10.94 -7.03 12.64
CA THR A 345 12.17 -6.22 12.52
C THR A 345 13.26 -6.87 11.67
N PHE A 346 12.90 -7.71 10.69
CA PHE A 346 13.91 -8.34 9.83
C PHE A 346 14.46 -7.30 8.86
N GLY A 347 15.70 -6.84 9.12
CA GLY A 347 16.38 -5.88 8.25
C GLY A 347 15.86 -4.45 8.33
N VAL A 348 15.10 -4.09 9.36
CA VAL A 348 14.72 -2.71 9.71
C VAL A 348 15.18 -2.39 11.13
N ASP A 349 15.45 -1.11 11.41
CA ASP A 349 16.03 -0.66 12.67
C ASP A 349 14.98 -0.51 13.78
N SER A 350 13.77 -0.08 13.43
CA SER A 350 12.70 0.24 14.38
C SER A 350 11.31 0.05 13.77
N VAL A 351 10.36 -0.29 14.65
CA VAL A 351 8.92 -0.27 14.38
C VAL A 351 8.31 0.78 15.29
N ILE A 352 7.80 1.87 14.71
CA ILE A 352 7.24 2.98 15.47
C ILE A 352 5.73 3.01 15.29
N SER A 353 4.99 2.91 16.40
CA SER A 353 3.55 3.16 16.40
C SER A 353 3.29 4.68 16.43
N THR A 354 2.57 5.19 15.43
CA THR A 354 2.16 6.60 15.37
C THR A 354 0.63 6.72 15.39
N ARG A 355 0.14 7.97 15.45
CA ARG A 355 -1.30 8.25 15.37
C ARG A 355 -1.94 7.87 14.02
N ALA A 356 -1.13 7.76 12.96
CA ALA A 356 -1.58 7.42 11.60
C ALA A 356 -1.36 5.95 11.24
N GLY A 357 -0.61 5.20 12.05
CA GLY A 357 -0.29 3.78 11.84
C GLY A 357 1.15 3.46 12.18
N VAL A 358 1.61 2.29 11.77
CA VAL A 358 2.98 1.81 12.03
C VAL A 358 3.95 2.31 10.95
N ILE A 359 5.11 2.79 11.37
CA ILE A 359 6.26 3.08 10.53
C ILE A 359 7.31 1.98 10.73
N TYR A 360 7.90 1.51 9.62
CA TYR A 360 9.10 0.67 9.63
C TYR A 360 10.27 1.47 9.09
N GLU A 361 11.33 1.61 9.88
CA GLU A 361 12.43 2.51 9.56
C GLU A 361 13.73 1.76 9.28
N LYS A 362 14.45 2.19 8.24
CA LYS A 362 15.83 1.78 8.02
C LYS A 362 16.71 2.98 7.71
N THR A 363 17.86 3.06 8.35
CA THR A 363 18.92 4.03 8.04
C THR A 363 20.23 3.34 7.66
N GLY A 364 21.06 4.04 6.91
CA GLY A 364 22.42 3.61 6.62
C GLY A 364 23.41 4.76 6.75
N TRP A 365 24.49 4.52 7.50
CA TRP A 365 25.56 5.46 7.71
C TRP A 365 26.88 4.88 7.23
N TRP A 366 27.59 5.60 6.36
CA TRP A 366 28.93 5.27 5.90
C TRP A 366 29.82 6.50 6.01
N VAL A 367 30.90 6.41 6.79
CA VAL A 367 31.77 7.56 7.06
C VAL A 367 33.22 7.23 6.77
N ASP A 368 33.91 8.15 6.08
CA ASP A 368 35.36 8.18 5.93
C ASP A 368 35.92 9.42 6.65
N GLY A 369 36.36 9.22 7.89
CA GLY A 369 36.75 10.29 8.82
C GLY A 369 35.61 11.27 9.11
N VAL A 370 35.45 12.29 8.26
CA VAL A 370 34.42 13.34 8.39
C VAL A 370 33.43 13.38 7.22
N ARG A 371 33.68 12.60 6.15
CA ARG A 371 32.84 12.57 4.95
C ARG A 371 31.84 11.44 5.06
N ILE A 372 30.56 11.70 4.75
CA ILE A 372 29.48 10.77 5.04
C ILE A 372 28.62 10.52 3.79
N GLN A 373 28.13 9.30 3.66
CA GLN A 373 26.97 8.94 2.83
C GLN A 373 25.89 8.39 3.75
N HIS A 374 24.66 8.89 3.57
CA HIS A 374 23.57 8.65 4.50
C HIS A 374 22.27 8.32 3.77
N SER A 375 21.67 7.20 4.13
CA SER A 375 20.40 6.73 3.60
C SER A 375 19.33 6.66 4.69
N VAL A 376 18.09 6.99 4.30
CA VAL A 376 16.86 6.75 5.08
C VAL A 376 15.83 6.12 4.15
N ALA A 377 15.22 5.02 4.60
CA ALA A 377 14.16 4.31 3.92
C ALA A 377 13.04 4.00 4.92
N LEU A 378 11.84 4.50 4.66
CA LEU A 378 10.68 4.36 5.54
C LEU A 378 9.53 3.70 4.80
N PHE A 379 8.96 2.66 5.40
CA PHE A 379 7.59 2.23 5.09
C PHE A 379 6.66 2.99 6.02
N LEU A 380 5.80 3.82 5.44
CA LEU A 380 4.87 4.69 6.16
C LEU A 380 3.44 4.13 6.07
N PRO A 381 2.54 4.50 6.99
CA PRO A 381 1.12 4.23 6.89
C PRO A 381 0.49 4.70 5.57
N GLU A 382 -0.71 4.21 5.27
CA GLU A 382 -1.49 4.58 4.07
C GLU A 382 -0.77 4.26 2.75
N ASP A 383 -0.06 3.15 2.75
CA ASP A 383 0.62 2.59 1.58
C ASP A 383 1.68 3.53 0.99
N MET A 384 2.37 4.27 1.88
CA MET A 384 3.42 5.20 1.52
C MET A 384 4.84 4.65 1.76
N GLU A 385 5.79 5.04 0.90
CA GLU A 385 7.22 4.79 1.08
C GLU A 385 8.02 6.07 0.87
N LEU A 386 8.99 6.35 1.74
CA LEU A 386 9.92 7.49 1.62
C LEU A 386 11.36 6.99 1.56
N VAL A 387 12.12 7.46 0.57
CA VAL A 387 13.58 7.28 0.53
C VAL A 387 14.26 8.64 0.44
N ILE A 388 15.33 8.80 1.22
CA ILE A 388 16.23 9.95 1.19
C ILE A 388 17.65 9.42 1.10
N LEU A 389 18.39 9.83 0.06
CA LEU A 389 19.82 9.59 -0.08
C LEU A 389 20.54 10.94 0.01
N ALA A 390 21.41 11.10 1.01
CA ALA A 390 22.18 12.31 1.25
C ALA A 390 23.69 12.03 1.27
N ASN A 391 24.48 12.97 0.75
CA ASN A 391 25.93 12.84 0.66
C ASN A 391 26.67 13.55 1.80
N SER A 392 26.03 13.64 2.96
CA SER A 392 26.65 14.05 4.20
C SER A 392 25.83 13.53 5.38
N GLY A 393 26.34 13.79 6.59
CA GLY A 393 25.50 13.78 7.77
C GLY A 393 24.54 14.98 7.76
N PHE A 394 23.83 15.14 8.86
CA PHE A 394 22.77 16.13 9.01
C PHE A 394 23.14 17.22 10.03
N GLY A 395 23.11 18.48 9.60
CA GLY A 395 23.40 19.66 10.42
C GLY A 395 24.82 19.68 10.98
N VAL A 396 25.10 20.62 11.90
CA VAL A 396 26.33 20.64 12.71
C VAL A 396 25.95 19.96 14.04
N PRO A 397 26.44 18.73 14.37
CA PRO A 397 27.77 18.16 14.12
C PRO A 397 27.80 16.88 13.24
N ASN A 398 27.18 16.85 12.05
CA ASN A 398 26.97 15.63 11.24
C ASN A 398 26.22 14.54 12.03
N ALA A 399 24.94 14.76 12.31
CA ALA A 399 24.09 13.79 13.01
C ALA A 399 23.35 12.85 12.06
N ASN A 400 22.71 11.81 12.62
CA ASN A 400 21.73 11.00 11.89
C ASN A 400 20.40 11.80 11.73
N MET A 401 19.73 11.68 10.58
CA MET A 401 18.54 12.43 10.18
C MET A 401 17.26 11.62 10.38
N LEU A 402 17.35 10.30 10.58
CA LEU A 402 16.19 9.42 10.71
C LEU A 402 15.25 9.92 11.82
N GLY A 403 15.79 10.23 13.00
CA GLY A 403 15.00 10.75 14.11
C GLY A 403 14.28 12.07 13.79
N ARG A 404 14.93 12.97 13.03
CA ARG A 404 14.30 14.24 12.62
C ARG A 404 13.25 14.04 11.54
N VAL A 405 13.50 13.19 10.55
CA VAL A 405 12.53 12.86 9.49
C VAL A 405 11.29 12.18 10.09
N SER A 406 11.49 11.26 11.04
CA SER A 406 10.41 10.60 11.78
C SER A 406 9.61 11.60 12.63
N ALA A 407 10.27 12.56 13.28
CA ALA A 407 9.61 13.64 14.00
C ALA A 407 8.78 14.54 13.07
N LEU A 408 9.34 14.95 11.92
CA LEU A 408 8.63 15.74 10.91
C LEU A 408 7.37 15.03 10.41
N TYR A 409 7.44 13.72 10.15
CA TYR A 409 6.26 12.94 9.77
C TYR A 409 5.17 13.05 10.84
N GLN A 410 5.53 12.86 12.12
CA GLN A 410 4.60 12.91 13.25
C GLN A 410 4.02 14.31 13.50
N GLU A 411 4.83 15.34 13.34
CA GLU A 411 4.45 16.76 13.43
C GLU A 411 3.45 17.14 12.32
N CYS A 412 3.58 16.54 11.13
CA CYS A 412 2.70 16.77 9.99
C CYS A 412 1.49 15.82 9.93
N LEU A 413 1.23 15.02 10.98
CA LEU A 413 0.00 14.26 11.07
C LEU A 413 -1.17 15.17 11.42
N LYS A 414 -2.20 15.14 10.59
CA LYS A 414 -3.50 15.80 10.85
C LYS A 414 -4.58 14.76 11.05
N GLU A 415 -5.60 15.10 11.82
CA GLU A 415 -6.76 14.23 11.95
C GLU A 415 -7.35 13.99 10.56
N LYS A 416 -7.64 12.73 10.25
CA LYS A 416 -8.62 12.41 9.22
C LYS A 416 -9.89 13.15 9.64
N PRO A 417 -10.67 13.68 8.69
CA PRO A 417 -11.93 14.35 9.02
C PRO A 417 -12.75 13.51 10.00
N ARG A 418 -12.75 13.90 11.28
CA ARG A 418 -13.61 13.30 12.29
C ARG A 418 -14.93 14.02 12.20
N PHE A 419 -15.94 13.30 11.73
CA PHE A 419 -17.30 13.81 11.70
C PHE A 419 -17.78 14.01 13.14
N PRO A 420 -18.28 15.20 13.53
CA PRO A 420 -18.76 15.42 14.88
C PRO A 420 -19.92 14.47 15.20
N SER A 421 -19.88 13.83 16.36
CA SER A 421 -21.08 13.26 17.01
C SER A 421 -21.91 14.38 17.66
N GLY A 422 -22.25 15.41 16.87
CA GLY A 422 -23.29 16.39 17.17
C GLY A 422 -24.66 15.84 16.77
N PRO A 423 -25.78 16.51 17.13
CA PRO A 423 -27.13 15.93 17.08
C PRO A 423 -27.37 15.29 15.71
N THR A 424 -27.87 14.05 15.75
CA THR A 424 -28.03 13.10 14.65
C THR A 424 -28.34 13.77 13.32
N VAL A 425 -27.28 14.08 12.57
CA VAL A 425 -27.40 14.45 11.17
C VAL A 425 -27.58 13.15 10.40
N VAL A 426 -28.74 12.94 9.78
CA VAL A 426 -28.98 11.79 8.90
C VAL A 426 -28.59 12.18 7.47
N PRO A 427 -27.40 11.83 6.96
CA PRO A 427 -26.90 12.33 5.68
C PRO A 427 -27.62 11.70 4.49
N ALA A 428 -27.49 12.29 3.30
CA ALA A 428 -27.70 11.57 2.05
C ALA A 428 -26.38 10.96 1.58
N PHE A 429 -26.39 9.69 1.21
CA PHE A 429 -25.28 9.03 0.53
C PHE A 429 -25.65 8.90 -0.93
N VAL A 430 -24.95 9.63 -1.79
CA VAL A 430 -25.29 9.83 -3.20
C VAL A 430 -24.17 9.24 -4.06
N TYR A 431 -24.53 8.60 -5.15
CA TYR A 431 -23.60 7.97 -6.08
C TYR A 431 -23.88 8.50 -7.48
N GLY A 432 -22.81 8.77 -8.23
CA GLY A 432 -22.85 9.09 -9.65
C GLY A 432 -22.02 8.09 -10.44
N ILE A 433 -22.48 7.70 -11.62
CA ILE A 433 -21.72 6.87 -12.55
C ILE A 433 -21.16 7.77 -13.65
N GLU A 434 -19.84 7.91 -13.68
CA GLU A 434 -19.12 8.68 -14.71
C GLU A 434 -19.22 7.98 -16.07
N PRO A 435 -19.05 8.73 -17.20
CA PRO A 435 -19.16 8.15 -18.54
C PRO A 435 -18.17 7.01 -18.85
N ASP A 436 -17.04 6.95 -18.14
CA ASP A 436 -16.06 5.87 -18.23
C ASP A 436 -16.42 4.63 -17.37
N GLY A 437 -17.48 4.74 -16.58
CA GLY A 437 -18.01 3.67 -15.73
C GLY A 437 -17.51 3.68 -14.30
N ASP A 438 -16.80 4.73 -13.86
CA ASP A 438 -16.42 4.89 -12.46
C ASP A 438 -17.64 5.27 -11.59
N LEU A 439 -17.75 4.63 -10.43
CA LEU A 439 -18.79 4.88 -9.43
C LEU A 439 -18.22 5.84 -8.38
N VAL A 440 -18.71 7.08 -8.41
CA VAL A 440 -18.27 8.16 -7.52
C VAL A 440 -19.27 8.36 -6.40
N TRP A 441 -18.80 8.30 -5.17
CA TRP A 441 -19.56 8.51 -3.95
C TRP A 441 -19.46 9.96 -3.45
N TYR A 442 -20.57 10.42 -2.90
CA TYR A 442 -20.74 11.68 -2.21
C TYR A 442 -21.57 11.50 -0.95
N ARG A 443 -21.35 12.37 0.03
CA ARG A 443 -22.17 12.47 1.24
C ARG A 443 -22.62 13.90 1.48
N HIS A 444 -23.92 14.10 1.62
CA HIS A 444 -24.51 15.39 1.92
C HIS A 444 -24.97 15.42 3.39
N ASP A 445 -24.18 16.05 4.25
CA ASP A 445 -24.51 16.22 5.68
C ASP A 445 -25.69 17.20 5.87
N GLY A 446 -25.87 18.18 4.98
CA GLY A 446 -26.98 19.13 5.01
C GLY A 446 -28.32 18.58 4.52
N ALA A 447 -28.45 17.27 4.31
CA ALA A 447 -29.56 16.68 3.58
C ALA A 447 -30.95 16.87 4.22
N GLU A 448 -31.05 17.04 5.54
CA GLU A 448 -32.33 17.30 6.21
C GLU A 448 -32.79 18.75 6.11
N THR A 449 -31.86 19.67 5.87
CA THR A 449 -32.10 21.12 5.91
C THR A 449 -31.86 21.82 4.57
N GLY A 450 -31.43 21.10 3.54
CA GLY A 450 -31.02 21.69 2.26
C GLY A 450 -29.73 22.49 2.38
N GLY A 451 -28.76 21.99 3.15
CA GLY A 451 -27.45 22.63 3.27
C GLY A 451 -26.76 22.79 1.91
N GLY A 452 -26.11 23.94 1.70
CA GLY A 452 -25.39 24.19 0.45
C GLY A 452 -24.12 23.35 0.30
N ILE A 453 -23.33 23.67 -0.73
CA ILE A 453 -22.10 22.96 -1.13
C ILE A 453 -21.13 22.65 0.03
N ALA A 454 -21.01 23.53 1.03
CA ALA A 454 -20.12 23.34 2.19
C ALA A 454 -20.47 22.13 3.07
N THR A 455 -21.70 21.61 2.94
CA THR A 455 -22.19 20.45 3.70
C THR A 455 -22.00 19.12 2.95
N TRP A 456 -21.41 19.16 1.74
CA TRP A 456 -21.04 17.96 0.99
C TRP A 456 -19.65 17.44 1.37
N ARG A 457 -19.47 16.14 1.14
CA ARG A 457 -18.23 15.37 1.26
C ARG A 457 -18.09 14.49 0.02
N GLY A 458 -16.86 14.11 -0.30
CA GLY A 458 -16.50 13.53 -1.59
C GLY A 458 -16.05 14.63 -2.58
N PRO A 459 -15.84 14.30 -3.87
CA PRO A 459 -16.02 12.98 -4.46
C PRO A 459 -15.03 11.93 -3.93
N ALA A 460 -15.46 10.67 -3.88
CA ALA A 460 -14.57 9.53 -3.71
C ALA A 460 -14.90 8.47 -4.76
N ASN A 461 -13.91 8.01 -5.52
CA ASN A 461 -14.12 6.89 -6.44
C ASN A 461 -14.18 5.60 -5.61
N VAL A 462 -15.34 4.93 -5.63
CA VAL A 462 -15.62 3.75 -4.81
C VAL A 462 -15.77 2.47 -5.62
N GLY A 463 -15.76 2.53 -6.95
CA GLY A 463 -15.87 1.35 -7.80
C GLY A 463 -15.66 1.68 -9.27
N VAL A 464 -15.41 0.65 -10.09
CA VAL A 464 -15.17 0.78 -11.54
C VAL A 464 -16.04 -0.22 -12.30
N GLY A 465 -16.32 0.04 -13.57
CA GLY A 465 -17.05 -0.88 -14.47
C GLY A 465 -18.58 -0.82 -14.39
N TRP A 466 -19.13 0.15 -13.66
CA TRP A 466 -20.58 0.31 -13.46
C TRP A 466 -21.31 0.86 -14.69
N GLY A 467 -20.58 1.50 -15.62
CA GLY A 467 -21.14 2.05 -16.86
C GLY A 467 -21.62 1.00 -17.89
N THR A 468 -21.35 -0.28 -17.66
CA THR A 468 -21.83 -1.38 -18.53
C THR A 468 -23.20 -1.92 -18.14
N ALA A 469 -23.73 -1.48 -16.99
CA ALA A 469 -25.03 -1.89 -16.48
C ALA A 469 -26.18 -1.36 -17.35
N ALA A 470 -27.25 -2.16 -17.47
CA ALA A 470 -28.51 -1.68 -18.00
C ALA A 470 -29.22 -0.75 -17.00
N HIS A 471 -29.15 -1.09 -15.70
CA HIS A 471 -29.71 -0.27 -14.61
C HIS A 471 -28.88 -0.41 -13.33
N VAL A 472 -28.74 0.67 -12.57
CA VAL A 472 -28.14 0.68 -11.23
C VAL A 472 -29.04 1.47 -10.28
N PHE A 473 -29.39 0.88 -9.13
CA PHE A 473 -30.32 1.50 -8.18
C PHE A 473 -30.10 0.98 -6.75
N PRO A 474 -30.50 1.75 -5.72
CA PRO A 474 -30.30 1.33 -4.33
C PRO A 474 -31.14 0.09 -4.00
N ALA A 475 -30.55 -0.87 -3.28
CA ALA A 475 -31.31 -1.99 -2.73
C ALA A 475 -32.03 -1.60 -1.42
N GLY A 476 -31.44 -0.66 -0.68
CA GLY A 476 -31.85 -0.25 0.66
C GLY A 476 -30.73 -0.48 1.67
N GLY A 477 -30.62 0.40 2.67
CA GLY A 477 -29.47 0.43 3.57
C GLY A 477 -28.21 0.83 2.82
N ASP A 478 -27.19 0.00 2.89
CA ASP A 478 -25.86 0.13 2.29
C ASP A 478 -25.66 -0.75 1.04
N ALA A 479 -26.74 -1.37 0.55
CA ALA A 479 -26.70 -2.25 -0.60
C ALA A 479 -27.19 -1.60 -1.90
N LEU A 480 -26.65 -2.09 -3.01
CA LEU A 480 -26.92 -1.67 -4.39
C LEU A 480 -27.33 -2.87 -5.25
N TYR A 481 -28.20 -2.61 -6.22
CA TYR A 481 -28.49 -3.53 -7.31
C TYR A 481 -27.91 -3.03 -8.63
N LEU A 482 -27.46 -3.98 -9.43
CA LEU A 482 -27.08 -3.79 -10.82
C LEU A 482 -27.84 -4.82 -11.67
N ILE A 483 -28.49 -4.37 -12.73
CA ILE A 483 -29.03 -5.24 -13.78
C ILE A 483 -28.06 -5.18 -14.96
N ASP A 484 -27.49 -6.31 -15.33
CA ASP A 484 -26.61 -6.38 -16.51
C ASP A 484 -27.41 -6.50 -17.81
N THR A 485 -26.70 -6.40 -18.94
CA THR A 485 -27.31 -6.45 -20.29
C THR A 485 -27.90 -7.82 -20.65
N GLU A 486 -27.61 -8.86 -19.87
CA GLU A 486 -28.22 -10.19 -19.98
C GLU A 486 -29.46 -10.34 -19.08
N GLY A 487 -29.82 -9.30 -18.33
CA GLY A 487 -30.97 -9.31 -17.42
C GLY A 487 -30.73 -10.07 -16.12
N ARG A 488 -29.47 -10.28 -15.70
CA ARG A 488 -29.12 -10.80 -14.36
C ARG A 488 -29.12 -9.64 -13.37
N LEU A 489 -29.67 -9.90 -12.18
CA LEU A 489 -29.70 -8.96 -11.07
C LEU A 489 -28.57 -9.31 -10.09
N TRP A 490 -27.64 -8.37 -9.93
CA TRP A 490 -26.48 -8.47 -9.05
C TRP A 490 -26.67 -7.58 -7.82
N TRP A 491 -26.28 -8.11 -6.66
CA TRP A 491 -26.27 -7.41 -5.38
C TRP A 491 -24.83 -7.10 -4.95
N TYR A 492 -24.66 -5.91 -4.38
CA TYR A 492 -23.43 -5.42 -3.78
C TYR A 492 -23.75 -4.72 -2.47
N GLU A 493 -22.86 -4.78 -1.49
CA GLU A 493 -22.92 -4.00 -0.25
C GLU A 493 -21.69 -3.12 -0.15
N HIS A 494 -21.89 -1.81 -0.04
CA HIS A 494 -20.83 -0.84 0.12
C HIS A 494 -20.57 -0.60 1.60
N LYS A 495 -19.64 -1.36 2.19
CA LYS A 495 -19.38 -1.32 3.64
C LYS A 495 -18.79 0.02 4.10
N GLY A 496 -18.07 0.73 3.23
CA GLY A 496 -17.53 2.05 3.52
C GLY A 496 -18.46 3.22 3.16
N PHE A 497 -19.75 2.98 2.90
CA PHE A 497 -20.70 4.01 2.45
C PHE A 497 -20.80 5.24 3.36
N THR A 498 -20.46 5.13 4.64
CA THR A 498 -20.51 6.27 5.57
C THR A 498 -19.39 7.28 5.36
N ILE A 499 -18.27 6.84 4.78
CA ILE A 499 -17.02 7.61 4.68
C ILE A 499 -16.44 7.68 3.25
N GLY A 500 -16.97 6.89 2.32
CA GLY A 500 -16.52 6.84 0.93
C GLY A 500 -15.37 5.87 0.68
N ASP A 501 -15.15 4.90 1.57
CA ASP A 501 -14.14 3.86 1.41
C ASP A 501 -14.70 2.73 0.55
N GLY A 502 -14.07 2.45 -0.59
CA GLY A 502 -14.49 1.36 -1.47
C GLY A 502 -13.32 0.81 -2.26
N LEU A 503 -13.03 1.44 -3.40
CA LEU A 503 -11.95 1.03 -4.30
C LEU A 503 -10.58 1.07 -3.57
N GLY A 504 -9.87 -0.06 -3.58
CA GLY A 504 -8.55 -0.18 -2.95
C GLY A 504 -8.55 -0.34 -1.42
N THR A 505 -9.72 -0.35 -0.77
CA THR A 505 -9.84 -0.62 0.67
C THR A 505 -10.18 -2.10 0.88
N PRO A 506 -9.35 -2.90 1.60
CA PRO A 506 -9.71 -4.26 1.97
C PRO A 506 -11.06 -4.30 2.67
N ASP A 507 -11.94 -5.21 2.27
CA ASP A 507 -13.31 -5.35 2.79
C ASP A 507 -14.22 -4.11 2.61
N GLY A 508 -13.88 -3.16 1.71
CA GLY A 508 -14.72 -1.99 1.40
C GLY A 508 -16.06 -2.34 0.73
N TRP A 509 -16.15 -3.53 0.12
CA TRP A 509 -17.34 -4.06 -0.52
C TRP A 509 -17.59 -5.52 -0.14
N ALA A 510 -18.86 -5.94 -0.19
CA ALA A 510 -19.25 -7.35 -0.31
C ALA A 510 -20.05 -7.59 -1.60
N GLY A 511 -19.92 -8.79 -2.15
CA GLY A 511 -20.39 -9.13 -3.50
C GLY A 511 -19.27 -9.04 -4.54
N PRO A 512 -19.58 -9.08 -5.84
CA PRO A 512 -20.92 -9.26 -6.42
C PRO A 512 -21.57 -10.61 -6.08
N ARG A 513 -22.89 -10.63 -5.89
CA ARG A 513 -23.69 -11.86 -5.82
C ARG A 513 -24.85 -11.79 -6.78
N GLN A 514 -25.04 -12.80 -7.61
CA GLN A 514 -26.24 -12.87 -8.43
C GLN A 514 -27.43 -13.24 -7.55
N VAL A 515 -28.42 -12.35 -7.48
CA VAL A 515 -29.60 -12.53 -6.63
C VAL A 515 -30.89 -12.69 -7.41
N GLY A 516 -30.88 -12.45 -8.73
CA GLY A 516 -32.04 -12.64 -9.60
C GLY A 516 -31.65 -12.78 -11.08
N HIS A 517 -32.63 -13.11 -11.93
CA HIS A 517 -32.50 -13.15 -13.38
C HIS A 517 -33.87 -12.85 -14.05
N GLY A 518 -33.88 -12.61 -15.37
CA GLY A 518 -35.10 -12.35 -16.14
C GLY A 518 -35.50 -10.88 -16.21
N TRP A 519 -34.56 -9.97 -16.02
CA TRP A 519 -34.78 -8.52 -15.97
C TRP A 519 -34.32 -7.80 -17.26
N GLY A 520 -34.19 -8.53 -18.37
CA GLY A 520 -33.66 -8.00 -19.63
C GLY A 520 -34.59 -7.01 -20.35
N ASP A 521 -35.90 -7.17 -20.21
CA ASP A 521 -36.92 -6.35 -20.89
C ASP A 521 -37.51 -5.24 -20.00
N VAL A 522 -36.77 -4.80 -18.99
CA VAL A 522 -37.21 -3.81 -18.01
C VAL A 522 -37.12 -2.41 -18.59
N ALA A 523 -38.27 -1.81 -18.91
CA ALA A 523 -38.35 -0.45 -19.43
C ALA A 523 -37.94 0.58 -18.37
N ARG A 524 -38.39 0.40 -17.13
CA ARG A 524 -37.95 1.18 -15.96
C ARG A 524 -37.96 0.33 -14.71
N VAL A 525 -37.00 0.61 -13.82
CA VAL A 525 -36.92 0.02 -12.49
C VAL A 525 -36.60 1.08 -11.46
N PHE A 526 -37.19 0.97 -10.29
CA PHE A 526 -36.81 1.78 -9.15
C PHE A 526 -37.01 1.01 -7.84
N SER A 527 -36.22 1.40 -6.85
CA SER A 527 -36.28 0.84 -5.51
C SER A 527 -37.45 1.40 -4.72
N GLY A 528 -38.15 0.55 -3.96
CA GLY A 528 -39.06 0.95 -2.89
C GLY A 528 -38.38 1.04 -1.52
N GLY A 529 -37.06 0.82 -1.45
CA GLY A 529 -36.30 0.68 -0.21
C GLY A 529 -36.42 -0.72 0.41
N ASP A 530 -35.44 -1.07 1.24
CA ASP A 530 -35.40 -2.33 2.00
C ASP A 530 -35.67 -3.61 1.17
N GLY A 531 -35.16 -3.69 -0.06
CA GLY A 531 -35.35 -4.85 -0.92
C GLY A 531 -36.68 -4.90 -1.68
N VAL A 532 -37.55 -3.89 -1.57
CA VAL A 532 -38.69 -3.72 -2.49
C VAL A 532 -38.20 -3.19 -3.84
N ILE A 533 -38.64 -3.80 -4.93
CA ILE A 533 -38.31 -3.40 -6.30
C ILE A 533 -39.60 -3.23 -7.09
N TYR A 534 -39.71 -2.12 -7.81
CA TYR A 534 -40.79 -1.87 -8.76
C TYR A 534 -40.25 -1.88 -10.19
N ILE A 535 -40.94 -2.58 -11.08
CA ILE A 535 -40.71 -2.54 -12.52
C ILE A 535 -41.93 -1.92 -13.20
N VAL A 536 -41.70 -1.09 -14.20
CA VAL A 536 -42.72 -0.79 -15.21
C VAL A 536 -42.42 -1.58 -16.46
N ASP A 537 -43.35 -2.44 -16.85
CA ASP A 537 -43.22 -3.23 -18.06
C ASP A 537 -43.60 -2.44 -19.32
N THR A 538 -43.47 -3.08 -20.49
CA THR A 538 -43.76 -2.46 -21.80
C THR A 538 -45.23 -2.09 -22.00
N GLU A 539 -46.14 -2.67 -21.22
CA GLU A 539 -47.58 -2.35 -21.24
C GLU A 539 -47.94 -1.25 -20.23
N GLY A 540 -46.96 -0.76 -19.46
CA GLY A 540 -47.16 0.26 -18.45
C GLY A 540 -47.77 -0.25 -17.15
N ARG A 541 -47.71 -1.57 -16.89
CA ARG A 541 -48.07 -2.16 -15.60
C ARG A 541 -46.93 -1.97 -14.60
N LEU A 542 -47.27 -1.72 -13.34
CA LEU A 542 -46.33 -1.64 -12.23
C LEU A 542 -46.28 -3.01 -11.54
N LEU A 543 -45.15 -3.68 -11.64
CA LEU A 543 -44.88 -4.97 -10.99
C LEU A 543 -44.07 -4.75 -9.72
N TRP A 544 -44.49 -5.37 -8.63
CA TRP A 544 -43.81 -5.38 -7.34
C TRP A 544 -43.06 -6.69 -7.13
N TYR A 545 -41.86 -6.56 -6.57
CA TYR A 545 -41.02 -7.66 -6.11
C TYR A 545 -40.45 -7.33 -4.73
N ARG A 546 -40.13 -8.37 -3.97
CA ARG A 546 -39.46 -8.27 -2.67
C ARG A 546 -38.32 -9.26 -2.58
N HIS A 547 -37.12 -8.73 -2.36
CA HIS A 547 -35.92 -9.47 -2.00
C HIS A 547 -35.75 -9.47 -0.49
N HIS A 548 -36.06 -10.58 0.17
CA HIS A 548 -35.91 -10.75 1.62
C HIS A 548 -34.45 -10.90 2.04
N GLY A 549 -33.59 -11.39 1.14
CA GLY A 549 -32.15 -11.53 1.34
C GLY A 549 -31.33 -10.25 1.13
N VAL A 550 -31.96 -9.07 1.01
CA VAL A 550 -31.28 -7.80 0.73
C VAL A 550 -30.17 -7.44 1.71
N ALA A 551 -30.30 -7.90 2.96
CA ALA A 551 -29.35 -7.67 4.03
C ALA A 551 -28.06 -8.47 3.90
N SER A 552 -28.16 -9.67 3.35
CA SER A 552 -27.08 -10.65 3.31
C SER A 552 -26.60 -10.95 1.90
N GLY A 553 -27.33 -10.50 0.87
CA GLY A 553 -27.12 -10.87 -0.53
C GLY A 553 -27.54 -12.31 -0.84
N GLU A 554 -28.44 -12.90 -0.05
CA GLU A 554 -28.98 -14.25 -0.28
C GLU A 554 -30.05 -14.25 -1.38
N GLY A 555 -29.73 -14.84 -2.53
CA GLY A 555 -30.57 -14.79 -3.72
C GLY A 555 -31.32 -16.07 -4.05
N LEU A 556 -31.34 -16.41 -5.34
CA LEU A 556 -32.11 -17.52 -5.94
C LEU A 556 -31.82 -18.90 -5.32
N GLU A 557 -30.60 -19.10 -4.82
CA GLU A 557 -30.17 -20.37 -4.21
C GLU A 557 -30.73 -20.59 -2.79
N THR A 558 -31.32 -19.55 -2.18
CA THR A 558 -31.88 -19.61 -0.84
C THR A 558 -33.42 -19.59 -0.91
N PRO A 559 -34.10 -20.71 -0.58
CA PRO A 559 -35.55 -20.75 -0.56
C PRO A 559 -36.15 -19.68 0.35
N GLY A 560 -37.11 -18.91 -0.18
CA GLY A 560 -37.77 -17.83 0.56
C GLY A 560 -37.11 -16.45 0.44
N SER A 561 -35.98 -16.34 -0.28
CA SER A 561 -35.34 -15.03 -0.53
C SER A 561 -36.15 -14.07 -1.38
N TRP A 562 -37.20 -14.54 -2.07
CA TRP A 562 -37.99 -13.71 -3.00
C TRP A 562 -39.50 -13.85 -2.81
N SER A 563 -40.21 -12.76 -3.12
CA SER A 563 -41.66 -12.74 -3.36
C SER A 563 -41.98 -11.86 -4.57
N GLY A 564 -43.00 -12.24 -5.33
CA GLY A 564 -43.36 -11.61 -6.60
C GLY A 564 -42.90 -12.40 -7.84
N PRO A 565 -43.15 -11.89 -9.06
CA PRO A 565 -43.83 -10.63 -9.37
C PRO A 565 -45.29 -10.59 -8.90
N ARG A 566 -45.78 -9.40 -8.55
CA ARG A 566 -47.21 -9.11 -8.42
C ARG A 566 -47.53 -7.82 -9.15
N GLU A 567 -48.58 -7.83 -9.95
CA GLU A 567 -49.10 -6.60 -10.55
C GLU A 567 -49.78 -5.76 -9.46
N VAL A 568 -49.29 -4.54 -9.27
CA VAL A 568 -49.80 -3.64 -8.22
C VAL A 568 -50.37 -2.33 -8.76
N GLY A 569 -50.20 -2.03 -10.04
CA GLY A 569 -50.73 -0.82 -10.67
C GLY A 569 -50.71 -0.87 -12.19
N VAL A 570 -51.46 0.03 -12.83
CA VAL A 570 -51.52 0.21 -14.29
C VAL A 570 -51.35 1.69 -14.67
N GLY A 571 -50.93 1.95 -15.91
CA GLY A 571 -50.84 3.32 -16.46
C GLY A 571 -49.56 4.08 -16.10
N TRP A 572 -48.52 3.39 -15.64
CA TRP A 572 -47.27 4.00 -15.17
C TRP A 572 -46.29 4.34 -16.30
N GLY A 573 -46.54 3.83 -17.52
CA GLY A 573 -45.64 4.01 -18.67
C GLY A 573 -45.51 5.46 -19.17
N THR A 574 -46.41 6.36 -18.80
CA THR A 574 -46.46 7.75 -19.31
C THR A 574 -45.63 8.75 -18.52
N ALA A 575 -45.16 8.40 -17.31
CA ALA A 575 -44.31 9.29 -16.52
C ALA A 575 -43.01 9.61 -17.27
N LEU A 576 -42.35 10.73 -17.01
CA LEU A 576 -40.97 11.01 -17.42
C LEU A 576 -39.99 10.35 -16.46
N HIS A 577 -40.25 10.48 -15.16
CA HIS A 577 -39.44 9.90 -14.09
C HIS A 577 -40.31 9.22 -13.04
N LEU A 578 -39.80 8.12 -12.47
CA LEU A 578 -40.42 7.38 -11.38
C LEU A 578 -39.39 7.11 -10.30
N PHE A 579 -39.71 7.46 -9.05
CA PHE A 579 -38.83 7.23 -7.92
C PHE A 579 -39.61 7.10 -6.61
N SER A 580 -38.98 6.55 -5.58
CA SER A 580 -39.57 6.35 -4.26
C SER A 580 -38.75 7.04 -3.18
N THR A 581 -39.41 7.47 -2.10
CA THR A 581 -38.74 7.89 -0.86
C THR A 581 -38.71 6.77 0.19
N GLY A 582 -38.98 5.52 -0.21
CA GLY A 582 -39.16 4.39 0.70
C GLY A 582 -40.56 4.31 1.33
N GLY A 583 -40.84 3.20 2.01
CA GLY A 583 -42.07 3.03 2.80
C GLY A 583 -43.36 3.07 2.00
N GLY A 584 -43.31 2.63 0.73
CA GLY A 584 -44.46 2.62 -0.18
C GLY A 584 -44.77 3.96 -0.85
N VAL A 585 -44.04 5.03 -0.55
CA VAL A 585 -44.27 6.35 -1.17
C VAL A 585 -43.60 6.43 -2.54
N ILE A 586 -44.35 6.77 -3.58
CA ILE A 586 -43.91 6.80 -4.97
C ILE A 586 -44.28 8.15 -5.60
N TYR A 587 -43.37 8.70 -6.40
CA TYR A 587 -43.60 9.91 -7.18
C TYR A 587 -43.49 9.62 -8.67
N ALA A 588 -44.34 10.28 -9.45
CA ALA A 588 -44.28 10.31 -10.90
C ALA A 588 -44.15 11.77 -11.37
N VAL A 589 -43.11 12.05 -12.15
CA VAL A 589 -43.01 13.30 -12.91
C VAL A 589 -43.77 13.08 -14.22
N MET A 590 -44.83 13.83 -14.46
CA MET A 590 -45.66 13.71 -15.67
C MET A 590 -45.11 14.61 -16.80
N PRO A 591 -45.45 14.32 -18.08
CA PRO A 591 -44.95 15.11 -19.22
C PRO A 591 -45.33 16.60 -19.20
N ASP A 592 -46.42 16.97 -18.51
CA ASP A 592 -46.84 18.36 -18.32
C ASP A 592 -46.08 19.07 -17.18
N GLY A 593 -45.12 18.38 -16.55
CA GLY A 593 -44.33 18.89 -15.43
C GLY A 593 -44.99 18.74 -14.06
N THR A 594 -46.14 18.07 -13.96
CA THR A 594 -46.78 17.75 -12.69
C THR A 594 -45.97 16.70 -11.92
N LEU A 595 -45.71 16.94 -10.64
CA LEU A 595 -45.19 15.92 -9.72
C LEU A 595 -46.37 15.29 -8.98
N ARG A 596 -46.68 14.04 -9.31
CA ARG A 596 -47.79 13.28 -8.73
C ARG A 596 -47.29 12.30 -7.68
N TRP A 597 -47.89 12.34 -6.50
CA TRP A 597 -47.61 11.47 -5.37
C TRP A 597 -48.60 10.32 -5.29
N TYR A 598 -48.10 9.15 -4.91
CA TYR A 598 -48.86 7.95 -4.60
C TYR A 598 -48.28 7.30 -3.36
N ARG A 599 -49.09 6.51 -2.65
CA ARG A 599 -48.61 5.63 -1.60
C ARG A 599 -49.20 4.24 -1.76
N HIS A 600 -48.32 3.27 -1.99
CA HIS A 600 -48.62 1.85 -2.03
C HIS A 600 -48.63 1.32 -0.59
N ASP A 601 -49.77 1.32 0.07
CA ASP A 601 -49.92 0.83 1.45
C ASP A 601 -49.73 -0.69 1.56
N GLY A 602 -49.85 -1.42 0.45
CA GLY A 602 -49.49 -2.83 0.32
C GLY A 602 -48.00 -3.12 0.04
N PHE A 603 -47.09 -2.15 0.13
CA PHE A 603 -45.69 -2.33 -0.30
C PHE A 603 -44.91 -3.43 0.44
N VAL A 604 -45.32 -3.82 1.65
CA VAL A 604 -44.64 -4.85 2.45
C VAL A 604 -44.95 -6.24 1.92
N ASP A 605 -46.18 -6.48 1.49
CA ASP A 605 -46.69 -7.80 1.13
C ASP A 605 -47.09 -7.93 -0.35
N GLY A 606 -47.05 -6.84 -1.11
CA GLY A 606 -47.37 -6.79 -2.54
C GLY A 606 -48.87 -6.82 -2.85
N ARG A 607 -49.74 -6.41 -1.92
CA ARG A 607 -51.17 -6.19 -2.21
C ARG A 607 -51.35 -4.95 -3.08
N GLY A 608 -52.06 -5.07 -4.20
CA GLY A 608 -52.17 -4.01 -5.22
C GLY A 608 -53.59 -3.67 -5.63
N LEU A 609 -53.83 -3.55 -6.94
CA LEU A 609 -55.10 -3.09 -7.54
C LEU A 609 -56.33 -3.84 -7.03
N ASP A 610 -56.26 -5.16 -6.87
CA ASP A 610 -57.39 -6.00 -6.45
C ASP A 610 -57.60 -6.02 -4.93
N SER A 611 -56.85 -5.23 -4.17
CA SER A 611 -56.89 -5.18 -2.71
C SER A 611 -57.39 -3.81 -2.25
N PRO A 612 -58.66 -3.68 -1.80
CA PRO A 612 -59.18 -2.43 -1.26
C PRO A 612 -58.28 -1.86 -0.15
N GLY A 613 -57.90 -0.58 -0.28
CA GLY A 613 -57.01 0.11 0.66
C GLY A 613 -55.52 -0.18 0.48
N ALA A 614 -55.11 -0.86 -0.59
CA ALA A 614 -53.69 -1.04 -0.94
C ALA A 614 -53.01 0.22 -1.47
N TRP A 615 -53.78 1.25 -1.82
CA TRP A 615 -53.28 2.51 -2.37
C TRP A 615 -53.95 3.73 -1.75
N SER A 616 -53.15 4.76 -1.57
CA SER A 616 -53.55 6.13 -1.27
C SER A 616 -53.06 7.09 -2.37
N GLY A 617 -53.86 8.09 -2.72
CA GLY A 617 -53.63 8.97 -3.89
C GLY A 617 -54.33 8.48 -5.17
N PRO A 618 -53.98 9.00 -6.36
CA PRO A 618 -52.95 10.02 -6.61
C PRO A 618 -53.28 11.40 -6.03
N VAL A 619 -52.23 12.15 -5.69
CA VAL A 619 -52.33 13.59 -5.35
C VAL A 619 -51.28 14.35 -6.14
N ASP A 620 -51.66 15.42 -6.82
CA ASP A 620 -50.71 16.33 -7.47
C ASP A 620 -50.08 17.23 -6.39
N VAL A 621 -48.78 17.07 -6.17
CA VAL A 621 -48.06 17.70 -5.05
C VAL A 621 -47.02 18.72 -5.50
N GLY A 622 -46.80 18.88 -6.80
CA GLY A 622 -45.89 19.88 -7.35
C GLY A 622 -46.06 20.09 -8.84
N SER A 623 -45.40 21.13 -9.36
CA SER A 623 -45.40 21.50 -10.79
C SER A 623 -44.01 22.00 -11.20
N GLY A 624 -43.71 22.03 -12.50
CA GLY A 624 -42.45 22.55 -13.04
C GLY A 624 -41.30 21.53 -13.06
N TRP A 625 -41.61 20.23 -13.10
CA TRP A 625 -40.62 19.15 -13.09
C TRP A 625 -40.27 18.61 -14.48
N ALA A 626 -40.86 19.15 -15.55
CA ALA A 626 -40.74 18.62 -16.92
C ALA A 626 -39.29 18.55 -17.42
N ASP A 627 -38.47 19.53 -17.04
CA ASP A 627 -37.09 19.67 -17.52
C ASP A 627 -36.05 18.94 -16.67
N VAL A 628 -36.46 18.23 -15.61
CA VAL A 628 -35.53 17.47 -14.77
C VAL A 628 -34.91 16.33 -15.58
N THR A 629 -33.59 16.21 -15.56
CA THR A 629 -32.88 15.17 -16.32
C THR A 629 -32.75 13.88 -15.53
N GLN A 630 -32.55 13.98 -14.21
CA GLN A 630 -32.51 12.85 -13.28
C GLN A 630 -33.11 13.28 -11.93
N VAL A 631 -33.84 12.38 -11.26
CA VAL A 631 -34.44 12.65 -9.94
C VAL A 631 -34.31 11.43 -9.04
N PHE A 632 -33.91 11.67 -7.79
CA PHE A 632 -33.67 10.60 -6.82
C PHE A 632 -33.96 11.09 -5.39
N SER A 633 -33.98 10.15 -4.44
CA SER A 633 -34.30 10.43 -3.05
C SER A 633 -33.44 9.61 -2.11
N ARG A 634 -33.09 10.20 -0.96
CA ARG A 634 -32.50 9.49 0.18
C ARG A 634 -33.56 8.91 1.15
N GLY A 635 -34.83 9.13 0.85
CA GLY A 635 -35.96 8.83 1.72
C GLY A 635 -36.45 9.99 2.59
N ALA A 636 -37.48 9.71 3.39
CA ALA A 636 -38.12 10.65 4.32
C ALA A 636 -38.56 12.00 3.69
N GLY A 637 -38.98 11.98 2.42
CA GLY A 637 -39.45 13.17 1.71
C GLY A 637 -38.35 14.05 1.11
N VAL A 638 -37.06 13.75 1.34
CA VAL A 638 -35.94 14.49 0.75
C VAL A 638 -35.70 14.05 -0.69
N ILE A 639 -35.74 15.00 -1.63
CA ILE A 639 -35.70 14.76 -3.07
C ILE A 639 -34.62 15.64 -3.69
N TYR A 640 -33.86 15.07 -4.63
CA TYR A 640 -32.86 15.77 -5.43
C TYR A 640 -33.24 15.69 -6.91
N ALA A 641 -33.13 16.81 -7.61
CA ALA A 641 -33.33 16.91 -9.04
C ALA A 641 -32.07 17.47 -9.71
N VAL A 642 -31.59 16.79 -10.74
CA VAL A 642 -30.56 17.28 -11.65
C VAL A 642 -31.25 18.07 -12.76
N MET A 643 -30.86 19.33 -12.92
CA MET A 643 -31.37 20.22 -13.95
C MET A 643 -30.52 20.14 -15.23
N PRO A 644 -31.01 20.58 -16.40
CA PRO A 644 -30.28 20.50 -17.67
C PRO A 644 -28.97 21.30 -17.69
N ASP A 645 -28.82 22.29 -16.83
CA ASP A 645 -27.60 23.11 -16.69
C ASP A 645 -26.58 22.52 -15.70
N GLY A 646 -26.83 21.31 -15.19
CA GLY A 646 -25.97 20.63 -14.22
C GLY A 646 -26.23 21.00 -12.77
N THR A 647 -27.19 21.89 -12.48
CA THR A 647 -27.56 22.25 -11.10
C THR A 647 -28.22 21.06 -10.40
N LEU A 648 -27.74 20.72 -9.20
CA LEU A 648 -28.40 19.78 -8.30
C LEU A 648 -29.27 20.56 -7.32
N ARG A 649 -30.58 20.37 -7.41
CA ARG A 649 -31.58 21.06 -6.61
C ARG A 649 -32.18 20.13 -5.57
N TRP A 650 -32.20 20.58 -4.33
CA TRP A 650 -32.77 19.90 -3.17
C TRP A 650 -34.19 20.38 -2.88
N PHE A 651 -35.05 19.45 -2.48
CA PHE A 651 -36.40 19.66 -2.00
C PHE A 651 -36.67 18.75 -0.80
N CYS A 652 -37.57 19.15 0.10
CA CYS A 652 -38.13 18.24 1.09
C CYS A 652 -39.66 18.34 1.12
N HIS A 653 -40.35 17.25 0.81
CA HIS A 653 -41.79 17.11 0.93
C HIS A 653 -42.14 16.65 2.35
N ASP A 654 -42.43 17.58 3.26
CA ASP A 654 -42.74 17.23 4.65
C ASP A 654 -44.06 16.43 4.76
N GLY A 655 -44.97 16.59 3.80
CA GLY A 655 -46.21 15.83 3.67
C GLY A 655 -46.07 14.47 2.97
N TYR A 656 -44.86 13.95 2.73
CA TYR A 656 -44.63 12.72 1.96
C TYR A 656 -45.38 11.48 2.45
N ARG A 657 -45.80 11.43 3.73
CA ARG A 657 -46.57 10.31 4.27
C ARG A 657 -48.05 10.37 3.92
N THR A 658 -48.60 11.56 3.69
CA THR A 658 -50.04 11.78 3.54
C THR A 658 -50.44 12.35 2.18
N GLY A 659 -49.47 12.83 1.39
CA GLY A 659 -49.71 13.55 0.14
C GLY A 659 -50.09 15.02 0.36
N ALA A 660 -49.98 15.54 1.58
CA ALA A 660 -50.25 16.96 1.86
C ALA A 660 -49.18 17.84 1.21
N VAL A 661 -49.58 18.86 0.46
CA VAL A 661 -48.67 19.74 -0.28
C VAL A 661 -47.91 20.69 0.67
N GLN A 662 -46.84 20.18 1.27
CA GLN A 662 -46.01 20.88 2.26
C GLN A 662 -44.53 20.67 1.92
N TRP A 663 -43.85 21.76 1.56
CA TRP A 663 -42.51 21.71 1.00
C TRP A 663 -41.53 22.64 1.71
N ARG A 664 -40.27 22.22 1.77
CA ARG A 664 -39.08 23.05 1.99
C ARG A 664 -38.19 23.02 0.74
N GLY A 665 -37.55 24.14 0.46
CA GLY A 665 -36.83 24.38 -0.80
C GLY A 665 -37.74 24.95 -1.91
N PRO A 666 -37.27 25.00 -3.17
CA PRO A 666 -36.00 24.47 -3.64
C PRO A 666 -34.76 25.17 -3.09
N VAL A 667 -33.66 24.44 -2.95
CA VAL A 667 -32.32 24.99 -2.69
C VAL A 667 -31.33 24.36 -3.67
N ASP A 668 -30.52 25.17 -4.32
CA ASP A 668 -29.44 24.67 -5.16
C ASP A 668 -28.27 24.26 -4.27
N VAL A 669 -27.91 22.97 -4.31
CA VAL A 669 -26.96 22.35 -3.38
C VAL A 669 -25.71 21.80 -4.06
N GLY A 670 -25.66 21.82 -5.40
CA GLY A 670 -24.51 21.40 -6.18
C GLY A 670 -24.60 21.83 -7.65
N THR A 671 -23.51 21.66 -8.38
CA THR A 671 -23.38 21.96 -9.82
C THR A 671 -22.56 20.88 -10.52
N GLY A 672 -22.69 20.74 -11.84
CA GLY A 672 -21.96 19.75 -12.65
C GLY A 672 -22.47 18.32 -12.53
N TRP A 673 -23.71 18.12 -12.06
CA TRP A 673 -24.30 16.79 -11.86
C TRP A 673 -24.87 16.18 -13.15
N ASP A 674 -24.97 16.97 -14.22
CA ASP A 674 -25.29 16.52 -15.57
C ASP A 674 -24.18 15.67 -16.21
N ALA A 675 -22.96 15.72 -15.65
CA ALA A 675 -21.84 14.91 -16.12
C ALA A 675 -22.02 13.40 -15.87
N PHE A 676 -22.88 13.02 -14.92
CA PHE A 676 -23.12 11.61 -14.58
C PHE A 676 -24.19 10.99 -15.48
N SER A 677 -23.89 9.80 -15.99
CA SER A 677 -24.85 9.00 -16.75
C SER A 677 -26.03 8.52 -15.90
N THR A 678 -25.80 8.28 -14.61
CA THR A 678 -26.81 7.87 -13.64
C THR A 678 -26.44 8.39 -12.25
N VAL A 679 -27.41 8.93 -11.53
CA VAL A 679 -27.27 9.41 -10.15
C VAL A 679 -28.38 8.84 -9.28
N PHE A 680 -28.01 8.31 -8.11
CA PHE A 680 -28.95 7.78 -7.13
C PHE A 680 -28.46 8.00 -5.71
N ALA A 681 -29.37 7.87 -4.73
CA ALA A 681 -29.02 7.89 -3.31
C ALA A 681 -29.45 6.60 -2.62
N LEU A 682 -28.76 6.23 -1.54
CA LEU A 682 -29.19 5.11 -0.70
C LEU A 682 -30.53 5.43 -0.05
N LEU A 683 -31.44 4.44 -0.09
CA LEU A 683 -32.73 4.48 0.59
C LEU A 683 -32.63 3.79 1.96
N PRO A 684 -33.43 4.21 2.95
CA PRO A 684 -33.39 3.63 4.29
C PRO A 684 -33.75 2.14 4.28
N ARG A 685 -33.11 1.40 5.19
CA ARG A 685 -33.50 0.08 5.65
C ARG A 685 -34.14 0.22 7.03
N GLU A 686 -35.02 -0.70 7.43
CA GLU A 686 -35.58 -0.73 8.79
C GLU A 686 -34.99 -1.92 9.57
N PRO A 687 -34.31 -1.69 10.72
CA PRO A 687 -33.88 -0.39 11.26
C PRO A 687 -32.75 0.23 10.43
N SER A 688 -32.70 1.57 10.38
CA SER A 688 -31.68 2.30 9.64
C SER A 688 -30.33 2.26 10.37
N PRO A 689 -29.21 1.90 9.70
CA PRO A 689 -27.89 1.81 10.33
C PRO A 689 -27.30 3.18 10.73
N VAL A 690 -27.84 4.29 10.20
CA VAL A 690 -27.30 5.65 10.38
C VAL A 690 -28.34 6.59 11.01
N ARG A 691 -29.24 6.06 11.84
CA ARG A 691 -30.28 6.85 12.50
C ARG A 691 -29.79 7.59 13.73
#